data_AF-A0A0C9LRX6-F1
#
_entry.id   AF-A0A0C9LRX6-F1
#
_cell.length_a   1.000
_cell.length_b   1.000
_cell.length_c   1.000
_cell.angle_alpha   90.00
_cell.angle_beta   90.00
_cell.angle_gamma   90.00
#
_symmetry.space_group_name_H-M   'P 1'
#
loop_
_entity.id
_entity.type
_entity.pdbx_description
1 polymer ?
#
loop_
_entity_poly.entity_id
_entity_poly.type
_entity_poly.pdbx_seq_one_letter_code
_entity_poly.pdbx_strand_id
1 'polypeptide(L)'
;MASITPTYNASFPSLHQTGLISQRRASAHHHPTTPSFIQRSIAPPKFPSYLKQTLYTKLALEQYKFYQQKHEVKPLPSNASKKSSTTCLEEEQLEELDLRLPSLWNSRDKSKNIEIGSNGIDLSYIGPGKQETHAALARSNFPMRPQCGIFYYEMRVLSKGDDGYIGIGFCAASNKVERLPGWDPDSWGYHGDDGHSFAGSGTGKNYGPCFTTGDVIGCGVNFADNTAFYTKNGKFLGIAFTDMNLKQPIFPAVGLRTPGEQVTVNFGHEPFVFDIAQYVNDQRIKFIDEITLHASPKHTEAGRKEESYTKEVMDQLILSYLVHHGYTGTAKAVVQNAGHVSGQELFLSSNNDISTAGERDMEERQLIRSAIIHGHIDQAITLIDKYFPGVLQEEGRGEELQLSLKCGKFVEMMREYCECSKSRRLRTNSVDSRISAETSDQFLHANEDRSTRSNSVSGPATAHSHANPIPTPGRRLSYAAIAASLSPSNSTEIPHQQQDDSMDVDNETSSNYKTPDSTAWSRRPSTTPSNVLNGDHLSAAVNEENSTSSTEVADSLKLVMQYGQRLQNEYQNDTQKTRSKLVDIFSLLAYSDPYSSPKAHLLKISRRDALATDVNAAILAFQNRPEMPAMERIYRQIILCNKELAFEGYGKAALINIDDYCANDLEKSSASSNSNSNVESMIS
;
A
#
# COMPACT_ATOMS: atom_id res chain seq x y z
N MET A 1 -42.36 -3.35 -26.14
CA MET A 1 -40.98 -2.82 -26.18
C MET A 1 -40.20 -3.55 -25.10
N ALA A 2 -39.47 -4.59 -25.51
CA ALA A 2 -38.72 -5.47 -24.62
C ALA A 2 -37.38 -4.82 -24.25
N SER A 3 -37.07 -4.79 -22.97
CA SER A 3 -35.79 -4.35 -22.42
C SER A 3 -34.69 -5.35 -22.82
N ILE A 4 -33.82 -4.95 -23.72
CA ILE A 4 -32.63 -5.72 -24.10
C ILE A 4 -31.55 -5.43 -23.05
N THR A 5 -31.31 -6.38 -22.17
CA THR A 5 -30.14 -6.41 -21.28
C THR A 5 -28.85 -6.59 -22.11
N PRO A 6 -27.76 -5.83 -21.85
CA PRO A 6 -26.55 -5.89 -22.65
C PRO A 6 -25.77 -7.21 -22.45
N THR A 7 -25.23 -7.72 -23.56
CA THR A 7 -24.65 -9.07 -23.77
C THR A 7 -23.26 -9.30 -23.18
N TYR A 8 -22.68 -8.38 -22.40
CA TYR A 8 -21.42 -8.63 -21.69
C TYR A 8 -21.57 -9.68 -20.55
N ASN A 9 -22.81 -9.89 -20.10
CA ASN A 9 -23.19 -10.89 -19.09
C ASN A 9 -23.23 -12.33 -19.65
N ALA A 10 -23.25 -12.51 -20.98
CA ALA A 10 -23.43 -13.82 -21.61
C ALA A 10 -22.15 -14.67 -21.64
N SER A 11 -20.97 -14.09 -21.43
CA SER A 11 -19.68 -14.80 -21.45
C SER A 11 -19.38 -15.57 -20.15
N PHE A 12 -20.21 -15.43 -19.10
CA PHE A 12 -20.04 -16.13 -17.82
C PHE A 12 -21.38 -16.62 -17.23
N PRO A 13 -22.00 -17.66 -17.80
CA PRO A 13 -23.25 -18.23 -17.26
C PRO A 13 -23.09 -18.80 -15.83
N SER A 14 -21.87 -19.19 -15.45
CA SER A 14 -21.54 -19.70 -14.11
C SER A 14 -21.72 -18.67 -12.98
N LEU A 15 -21.75 -17.38 -13.32
CA LEU A 15 -21.94 -16.27 -12.36
C LEU A 15 -23.41 -15.80 -12.29
N HIS A 16 -24.32 -16.42 -13.05
CA HIS A 16 -25.73 -16.07 -13.09
C HIS A 16 -26.65 -16.92 -12.19
N GLN A 17 -26.09 -17.78 -11.34
CA GLN A 17 -26.89 -18.48 -10.33
C GLN A 17 -27.16 -17.58 -9.11
N THR A 18 -27.76 -16.41 -9.35
CA THR A 18 -28.46 -15.64 -8.32
C THR A 18 -29.73 -16.41 -7.96
N GLY A 19 -29.62 -17.22 -6.92
CA GLY A 19 -30.72 -18.06 -6.44
C GLY A 19 -30.41 -18.87 -5.19
N LEU A 20 -29.46 -18.45 -4.35
CA LEU A 20 -29.47 -18.88 -2.96
C LEU A 20 -30.17 -17.81 -2.14
N ILE A 21 -31.49 -17.93 -2.08
CA ILE A 21 -32.27 -17.48 -0.93
C ILE A 21 -31.60 -18.16 0.27
N SER A 22 -30.79 -17.40 1.01
CA SER A 22 -30.39 -17.78 2.35
C SER A 22 -31.67 -17.84 3.17
N GLN A 23 -32.25 -19.04 3.28
CA GLN A 23 -33.19 -19.34 4.35
C GLN A 23 -32.40 -19.24 5.65
N ARG A 24 -32.30 -18.01 6.18
CA ARG A 24 -32.02 -17.79 7.60
C ARG A 24 -33.14 -18.49 8.36
N ARG A 25 -32.91 -19.72 8.79
CA ARG A 25 -33.62 -20.28 9.94
C ARG A 25 -33.27 -19.37 11.11
N ALA A 26 -34.23 -18.53 11.48
CA ALA A 26 -34.20 -17.82 12.75
C ALA A 26 -34.17 -18.86 13.88
N SER A 27 -32.99 -19.24 14.34
CA SER A 27 -32.85 -19.79 15.68
C SER A 27 -32.87 -18.60 16.64
N ALA A 28 -33.98 -18.46 17.35
CA ALA A 28 -34.07 -17.58 18.50
C ALA A 28 -33.07 -18.07 19.56
N HIS A 29 -31.87 -17.50 19.55
CA HIS A 29 -30.95 -17.59 20.67
C HIS A 29 -30.89 -16.20 21.30
N HIS A 30 -31.37 -16.14 22.54
CA HIS A 30 -31.21 -14.98 23.42
C HIS A 30 -29.72 -14.64 23.51
N HIS A 31 -29.32 -13.57 22.83
CA HIS A 31 -28.05 -12.92 23.09
C HIS A 31 -28.07 -12.38 24.53
N PRO A 32 -27.04 -12.66 25.35
CA PRO A 32 -26.88 -11.95 26.60
C PRO A 32 -26.66 -10.48 26.26
N THR A 33 -27.51 -9.63 26.82
CA THR A 33 -27.49 -8.18 26.70
C THR A 33 -26.06 -7.64 26.85
N THR A 34 -25.54 -7.03 25.79
CA THR A 34 -24.26 -6.32 25.76
C THR A 34 -24.27 -5.28 26.89
N PRO A 35 -23.39 -5.36 27.90
CA PRO A 35 -23.37 -4.36 28.95
C PRO A 35 -22.95 -3.01 28.35
N SER A 36 -23.75 -1.98 28.63
CA SER A 36 -23.69 -0.61 28.13
C SER A 36 -22.48 0.20 28.66
N PHE A 37 -21.29 -0.40 28.68
CA PHE A 37 -20.06 0.24 29.15
C PHE A 37 -18.92 0.07 28.14
N ILE A 38 -19.17 0.35 26.86
CA ILE A 38 -18.08 0.54 25.89
C ILE A 38 -17.62 2.00 26.03
N GLN A 39 -16.72 2.27 26.98
CA GLN A 39 -16.00 3.53 26.99
C GLN A 39 -15.03 3.51 25.80
N ARG A 40 -15.49 4.04 24.65
CA ARG A 40 -14.76 4.05 23.38
C ARG A 40 -13.61 5.07 23.50
N SER A 41 -12.38 4.60 23.36
CA SER A 41 -11.18 5.45 23.38
C SER A 41 -11.13 6.33 22.15
N ILE A 42 -10.84 7.62 22.33
CA ILE A 42 -10.60 8.60 21.26
C ILE A 42 -9.18 8.46 20.69
N ALA A 43 -8.28 7.74 21.37
CA ALA A 43 -6.93 7.48 20.86
C ALA A 43 -6.93 6.33 19.83
N PRO A 44 -6.05 6.38 18.81
CA PRO A 44 -5.90 5.30 17.85
C PRO A 44 -5.64 3.95 18.52
N PRO A 45 -6.18 2.83 17.99
CA PRO A 45 -5.93 1.51 18.54
C PRO A 45 -4.43 1.20 18.50
N LYS A 46 -3.89 0.75 19.64
CA LYS A 46 -2.54 0.19 19.72
C LYS A 46 -2.63 -1.31 19.60
N PHE A 47 -1.79 -1.89 18.76
CA PHE A 47 -1.69 -3.32 18.54
C PHE A 47 -0.22 -3.72 18.35
N PRO A 48 0.14 -4.98 18.69
CA PRO A 48 1.47 -5.52 18.46
C PRO A 48 1.94 -5.36 17.00
N SER A 49 3.23 -5.10 16.79
CA SER A 49 3.80 -4.81 15.47
C SER A 49 3.61 -5.96 14.47
N TYR A 50 3.64 -7.21 14.92
CA TYR A 50 3.50 -8.40 14.07
C TYR A 50 2.12 -8.44 13.37
N LEU A 51 1.08 -7.88 13.98
CA LEU A 51 -0.27 -7.85 13.39
C LEU A 51 -0.36 -6.93 12.17
N LYS A 52 0.62 -6.04 11.94
CA LYS A 52 0.66 -5.21 10.72
C LYS A 52 0.72 -6.02 9.43
N GLN A 53 1.22 -7.26 9.52
CA GLN A 53 1.26 -8.18 8.39
C GLN A 53 -0.10 -8.85 8.14
N THR A 54 -1.12 -8.62 8.99
CA THR A 54 -2.45 -9.23 8.91
C THR A 54 -3.52 -8.18 8.59
N LEU A 55 -4.70 -8.61 8.15
CA LEU A 55 -5.83 -7.70 7.91
C LEU A 55 -6.38 -7.05 9.18
N TYR A 56 -6.06 -7.58 10.37
CA TYR A 56 -6.51 -7.04 11.65
C TYR A 56 -6.30 -5.53 11.76
N THR A 57 -5.12 -5.05 11.36
CA THR A 57 -4.77 -3.64 11.51
C THR A 57 -5.58 -2.73 10.60
N LYS A 58 -5.90 -3.18 9.38
CA LYS A 58 -6.83 -2.47 8.48
C LYS A 58 -8.21 -2.39 9.11
N LEU A 59 -8.76 -3.51 9.59
CA LEU A 59 -10.08 -3.57 10.22
C LEU A 59 -10.17 -2.66 11.46
N ALA A 60 -9.17 -2.70 12.35
CA ALA A 60 -9.13 -1.89 13.56
C ALA A 60 -9.05 -0.39 13.26
N LEU A 61 -8.26 0.00 12.24
CA LEU A 61 -8.13 1.39 11.82
C LEU A 61 -9.39 1.91 11.12
N GLU A 62 -10.05 1.09 10.30
CA GLU A 62 -11.33 1.44 9.67
C GLU A 62 -12.42 1.66 10.71
N GLN A 63 -12.55 0.76 11.68
CA GLN A 63 -13.47 0.93 12.80
C GLN A 63 -13.21 2.21 13.58
N TYR A 64 -11.93 2.50 13.86
CA TYR A 64 -11.54 3.74 14.55
C TYR A 64 -11.90 5.00 13.75
N LYS A 65 -11.69 5.01 12.43
CA LYS A 65 -12.10 6.12 11.54
C LYS A 65 -13.61 6.29 11.52
N PHE A 66 -14.35 5.19 11.45
CA PHE A 66 -15.81 5.19 11.50
C PHE A 66 -16.32 5.86 12.79
N TYR A 67 -15.75 5.51 13.95
CA TYR A 67 -16.13 6.15 15.21
C TYR A 67 -15.77 7.64 15.28
N GLN A 68 -14.63 8.07 14.71
CA GLN A 68 -14.30 9.50 14.63
C GLN A 68 -15.33 10.28 13.82
N GLN A 69 -15.70 9.78 12.63
CA GLN A 69 -16.68 10.43 11.76
C GLN A 69 -18.05 10.57 12.46
N LYS A 70 -18.50 9.53 13.19
CA LYS A 70 -19.75 9.57 13.96
C LYS A 70 -19.69 10.59 15.11
N HIS A 71 -18.53 10.78 15.74
CA HIS A 71 -18.34 11.75 16.81
C HIS A 71 -18.23 13.21 16.32
N GLU A 72 -17.76 13.46 15.10
CA GLU A 72 -17.66 14.81 14.52
C GLU A 72 -19.01 15.39 14.05
N VAL A 73 -20.03 14.55 13.83
CA VAL A 73 -21.39 15.01 13.51
C VAL A 73 -22.08 15.56 14.76
N LYS A 74 -22.03 16.88 14.96
CA LYS A 74 -22.87 17.57 15.97
C LYS A 74 -24.36 17.37 15.65
N PRO A 75 -25.23 17.09 16.65
CA PRO A 75 -26.66 17.08 16.42
C PRO A 75 -27.13 18.50 16.07
N LEU A 76 -27.65 18.68 14.85
CA LEU A 76 -28.39 19.87 14.47
C LEU A 76 -29.62 20.03 15.37
N PRO A 77 -30.05 21.27 15.70
CA PRO A 77 -31.24 21.48 16.49
C PRO A 77 -32.45 20.87 15.80
N SER A 78 -33.23 20.13 16.57
CA SER A 78 -34.42 19.40 16.16
C SER A 78 -35.45 20.33 15.53
N ASN A 79 -35.42 20.45 14.20
CA ASN A 79 -36.56 20.72 13.33
C ASN A 79 -36.12 20.62 11.86
N ALA A 80 -35.88 19.40 11.41
CA ALA A 80 -35.94 19.07 9.99
C ALA A 80 -36.36 17.61 9.86
N SER A 81 -37.43 17.40 9.09
CA SER A 81 -37.99 16.12 8.67
C SER A 81 -36.94 15.04 8.43
N LYS A 82 -37.13 13.87 9.06
CA LYS A 82 -36.39 12.62 8.83
C LYS A 82 -36.28 12.33 7.33
N LYS A 83 -35.15 12.67 6.71
CA LYS A 83 -34.68 11.99 5.51
C LYS A 83 -33.84 10.81 5.98
N SER A 84 -34.24 9.62 5.53
CA SER A 84 -33.55 8.35 5.73
C SER A 84 -32.07 8.49 5.35
N SER A 85 -31.17 8.47 6.33
CA SER A 85 -29.76 8.19 6.08
C SER A 85 -29.66 6.70 5.76
N THR A 86 -29.49 6.36 4.49
CA THR A 86 -29.14 5.01 4.07
C THR A 86 -27.71 4.74 4.56
N THR A 87 -27.54 4.33 5.81
CA THR A 87 -26.27 3.79 6.30
C THR A 87 -26.00 2.50 5.53
N CYS A 88 -24.83 2.39 4.92
CA CYS A 88 -24.42 1.18 4.23
C CYS A 88 -24.34 0.02 5.23
N LEU A 89 -24.73 -1.19 4.83
CA LEU A 89 -24.73 -2.39 5.68
C LEU A 89 -23.36 -2.65 6.35
N GLU A 90 -22.27 -2.31 5.65
CA GLU A 90 -20.89 -2.40 6.16
C GLU A 90 -20.65 -1.54 7.41
N GLU A 91 -21.22 -0.33 7.47
CA GLU A 91 -21.05 0.62 8.58
C GLU A 91 -21.74 0.14 9.86
N GLU A 92 -22.88 -0.55 9.72
CA GLU A 92 -23.64 -1.11 10.85
C GLU A 92 -22.93 -2.34 11.43
N GLN A 93 -22.35 -3.19 10.58
CA GLN A 93 -21.56 -4.36 11.00
C GLN A 93 -20.29 -3.96 11.76
N LEU A 94 -19.54 -2.97 11.27
CA LEU A 94 -18.34 -2.44 11.93
C LEU A 94 -18.63 -1.81 13.30
N GLU A 95 -19.86 -1.34 13.57
CA GLU A 95 -20.21 -0.78 14.87
C GLU A 95 -20.36 -1.85 15.97
N GLU A 96 -20.81 -3.06 15.61
CA GLU A 96 -21.07 -4.16 16.55
C GLU A 96 -19.84 -5.03 16.84
N LEU A 97 -18.87 -5.07 15.93
CA LEU A 97 -17.68 -5.91 16.08
C LEU A 97 -16.68 -5.35 17.09
N ASP A 98 -16.55 -5.92 18.29
CA ASP A 98 -15.49 -5.48 19.21
C ASP A 98 -14.11 -6.02 18.79
N LEU A 99 -13.21 -5.15 18.34
CA LEU A 99 -11.85 -5.52 17.95
C LEU A 99 -10.80 -5.33 19.04
N ARG A 100 -11.17 -4.88 20.25
CA ARG A 100 -10.18 -4.65 21.33
C ARG A 100 -9.46 -5.93 21.71
N LEU A 101 -8.15 -5.84 21.87
CA LEU A 101 -7.27 -6.95 22.24
C LEU A 101 -7.01 -7.01 23.75
N PRO A 102 -6.66 -8.21 24.27
CA PRO A 102 -6.11 -8.36 25.60
C PRO A 102 -4.96 -7.38 25.83
N SER A 103 -5.02 -6.66 26.94
CA SER A 103 -4.02 -5.65 27.29
C SER A 103 -3.67 -5.63 28.77
N LEU A 104 -4.57 -6.11 29.63
CA LEU A 104 -4.41 -6.16 31.08
C LEU A 104 -5.15 -7.40 31.62
N TRP A 105 -4.84 -7.77 32.86
CA TRP A 105 -5.66 -8.69 33.63
C TRP A 105 -6.98 -8.05 34.06
N ASN A 106 -8.04 -8.86 34.10
CA ASN A 106 -9.36 -8.41 34.53
C ASN A 106 -9.49 -8.51 36.06
N SER A 107 -9.59 -7.37 36.73
CA SER A 107 -9.72 -7.33 38.20
C SER A 107 -11.00 -7.96 38.74
N ARG A 108 -12.03 -8.11 37.90
CA ARG A 108 -13.30 -8.75 38.25
C ARG A 108 -13.37 -10.22 37.86
N ASP A 109 -12.47 -10.69 37.00
CA ASP A 109 -12.49 -12.05 36.45
C ASP A 109 -11.19 -12.79 36.80
N LYS A 110 -11.05 -13.02 38.11
CA LYS A 110 -9.92 -13.71 38.73
C LYS A 110 -10.34 -14.40 40.02
N SER A 111 -9.56 -15.37 40.46
CA SER A 111 -9.68 -15.95 41.79
C SER A 111 -9.39 -14.93 42.90
N LYS A 112 -9.99 -15.16 44.07
CA LYS A 112 -9.66 -14.44 45.30
C LYS A 112 -8.22 -14.69 45.78
N ASN A 113 -7.60 -15.79 45.34
CA ASN A 113 -6.24 -16.18 45.71
C ASN A 113 -5.18 -15.54 44.79
N ILE A 114 -5.57 -14.66 43.87
CA ILE A 114 -4.66 -13.88 43.03
C ILE A 114 -4.76 -12.40 43.38
N GLU A 115 -3.62 -11.74 43.55
CA GLU A 115 -3.50 -10.29 43.55
C GLU A 115 -2.97 -9.83 42.18
N ILE A 116 -3.55 -8.76 41.64
CA ILE A 116 -3.05 -8.10 40.43
C ILE A 116 -2.24 -6.87 40.87
N GLY A 117 -1.02 -6.73 40.35
CA GLY A 117 -0.17 -5.57 40.62
C GLY A 117 -0.75 -4.27 40.06
N SER A 118 -0.25 -3.12 40.54
CA SER A 118 -0.76 -1.79 40.13
C SER A 118 -0.59 -1.49 38.63
N ASN A 119 0.31 -2.20 37.95
CA ASN A 119 0.50 -2.11 36.49
C ASN A 119 -0.55 -2.89 35.69
N GLY A 120 -1.38 -3.71 36.35
CA GLY A 120 -2.44 -4.50 35.72
C GLY A 120 -1.98 -5.72 34.93
N ILE A 121 -0.68 -6.04 34.92
CA ILE A 121 -0.09 -7.16 34.18
C ILE A 121 0.67 -8.16 35.06
N ASP A 122 0.97 -7.78 36.30
CA ASP A 122 1.59 -8.68 37.28
C ASP A 122 0.54 -9.46 38.05
N LEU A 123 0.81 -10.75 38.30
CA LEU A 123 0.01 -11.61 39.16
C LEU A 123 0.88 -12.16 40.28
N SER A 124 0.33 -12.18 41.50
CA SER A 124 0.93 -12.83 42.67
C SER A 124 -0.07 -13.76 43.33
N TYR A 125 0.38 -14.95 43.73
CA TYR A 125 -0.45 -15.87 44.52
C TYR A 125 -0.48 -15.45 45.99
N ILE A 126 -1.69 -15.32 46.54
CA ILE A 126 -1.93 -14.91 47.93
C ILE A 126 -2.77 -15.94 48.72
N GLY A 127 -3.00 -17.12 48.14
CA GLY A 127 -3.77 -18.18 48.76
C GLY A 127 -2.95 -19.10 49.69
N PRO A 128 -3.59 -20.12 50.28
CA PRO A 128 -2.94 -21.05 51.20
C PRO A 128 -2.12 -22.16 50.52
N GLY A 129 -2.37 -22.48 49.24
CA GLY A 129 -1.61 -23.43 48.42
C GLY A 129 -1.61 -24.92 48.80
N LYS A 130 -2.26 -25.31 49.92
CA LYS A 130 -2.21 -26.69 50.45
C LYS A 130 -3.00 -27.77 49.70
N GLN A 131 -3.91 -27.40 48.80
CA GLN A 131 -4.87 -28.30 48.16
C GLN A 131 -5.05 -27.88 46.70
N GLU A 132 -5.44 -28.82 45.83
CA GLU A 132 -5.70 -28.51 44.42
C GLU A 132 -6.82 -27.48 44.24
N THR A 133 -7.81 -27.47 45.14
CA THR A 133 -8.90 -26.49 45.20
C THR A 133 -8.43 -25.07 45.52
N HIS A 134 -7.17 -24.91 45.91
CA HIS A 134 -6.55 -23.60 46.13
C HIS A 134 -5.89 -23.02 44.87
N ALA A 135 -5.92 -23.76 43.74
CA ALA A 135 -5.55 -23.23 42.44
C ALA A 135 -6.33 -21.95 42.14
N ALA A 136 -5.70 -21.04 41.40
CA ALA A 136 -6.19 -19.71 41.20
C ALA A 136 -5.87 -19.28 39.78
N LEU A 137 -6.87 -18.78 39.05
CA LEU A 137 -6.74 -18.35 37.67
C LEU A 137 -7.20 -16.90 37.50
N ALA A 138 -6.53 -16.18 36.62
CA ALA A 138 -6.90 -14.85 36.17
C ALA A 138 -7.03 -14.84 34.65
N ARG A 139 -8.09 -14.19 34.14
CA ARG A 139 -8.30 -13.95 32.71
C ARG A 139 -8.01 -12.50 32.35
N SER A 140 -7.62 -12.27 31.10
CA SER A 140 -7.43 -10.93 30.57
C SER A 140 -8.74 -10.15 30.41
N ASN A 141 -8.64 -8.83 30.21
CA ASN A 141 -9.77 -7.90 30.09
C ASN A 141 -10.60 -8.04 28.81
N PHE A 142 -10.05 -8.64 27.75
CA PHE A 142 -10.73 -8.88 26.47
C PHE A 142 -10.39 -10.28 25.95
N PRO A 143 -11.24 -10.90 25.13
CA PRO A 143 -10.90 -12.16 24.48
C PRO A 143 -9.90 -11.92 23.34
N MET A 144 -9.20 -12.99 22.94
CA MET A 144 -8.47 -13.01 21.67
C MET A 144 -9.44 -12.88 20.50
N ARG A 145 -9.01 -12.18 19.45
CA ARG A 145 -9.83 -11.93 18.26
C ARG A 145 -9.39 -12.85 17.13
N PRO A 146 -10.29 -13.67 16.55
CA PRO A 146 -9.98 -14.46 15.37
C PRO A 146 -9.51 -13.61 14.18
N GLN A 147 -9.94 -12.35 14.13
CA GLN A 147 -9.52 -11.33 13.17
C GLN A 147 -8.00 -11.08 13.19
N CYS A 148 -7.27 -11.49 14.23
CA CYS A 148 -5.81 -11.45 14.26
C CYS A 148 -5.16 -12.49 13.33
N GLY A 149 -5.87 -13.54 12.93
CA GLY A 149 -5.29 -14.74 12.34
C GLY A 149 -4.50 -15.55 13.38
N ILE A 150 -3.46 -14.96 13.95
CA ILE A 150 -2.66 -15.52 15.04
C ILE A 150 -2.57 -14.50 16.18
N PHE A 151 -2.89 -14.93 17.41
CA PHE A 151 -2.68 -14.14 18.61
C PHE A 151 -1.53 -14.73 19.44
N TYR A 152 -0.69 -13.87 20.03
CA TYR A 152 0.45 -14.29 20.82
C TYR A 152 0.68 -13.37 22.02
N TYR A 153 1.04 -13.95 23.17
CA TYR A 153 1.46 -13.22 24.37
C TYR A 153 2.52 -14.00 25.14
N GLU A 154 3.32 -13.31 25.96
CA GLU A 154 4.37 -13.92 26.78
C GLU A 154 4.11 -13.72 28.27
N MET A 155 4.51 -14.70 29.08
CA MET A 155 4.56 -14.65 30.53
C MET A 155 6.01 -14.85 30.99
N ARG A 156 6.50 -13.97 31.85
CA ARG A 156 7.78 -14.17 32.56
C ARG A 156 7.50 -14.62 33.98
N VAL A 157 8.14 -15.71 34.40
CA VAL A 157 8.08 -16.17 35.79
C VAL A 157 9.04 -15.32 36.63
N LEU A 158 8.49 -14.46 37.48
CA LEU A 158 9.26 -13.61 38.39
C LEU A 158 9.77 -14.41 39.59
N SER A 159 8.92 -15.32 40.07
CA SER A 159 9.25 -16.27 41.14
C SER A 159 8.39 -17.50 40.97
N LYS A 160 9.00 -18.69 41.00
CA LYS A 160 8.28 -19.96 41.02
C LYS A 160 7.63 -20.27 42.37
N GLY A 161 7.88 -19.47 43.41
CA GLY A 161 7.41 -19.76 44.75
C GLY A 161 7.94 -21.09 45.28
N ASP A 162 7.12 -21.76 46.09
CA ASP A 162 7.46 -23.04 46.71
C ASP A 162 7.63 -24.13 45.64
N ASP A 163 6.56 -24.43 44.90
CA ASP A 163 6.51 -25.59 44.00
C ASP A 163 6.53 -25.23 42.50
N GLY A 164 6.08 -24.04 42.12
CA GLY A 164 6.04 -23.63 40.71
C GLY A 164 4.88 -24.25 39.92
N TYR A 165 3.75 -24.47 40.56
CA TYR A 165 2.50 -24.94 39.95
C TYR A 165 1.81 -23.81 39.17
N ILE A 166 2.54 -23.30 38.17
CA ILE A 166 2.18 -22.19 37.30
C ILE A 166 1.72 -22.76 35.96
N GLY A 167 0.52 -22.41 35.55
CA GLY A 167 -0.04 -22.77 34.24
C GLY A 167 -0.26 -21.53 33.38
N ILE A 168 0.23 -21.54 32.14
CA ILE A 168 -0.08 -20.52 31.11
C ILE A 168 -0.98 -21.13 30.05
N GLY A 169 -1.96 -20.37 29.56
CA GLY A 169 -2.76 -20.80 28.43
C GLY A 169 -3.96 -19.90 28.17
N PHE A 170 -5.12 -20.50 27.95
CA PHE A 170 -6.33 -19.77 27.62
C PHE A 170 -7.59 -20.56 27.96
N CYS A 171 -8.70 -19.86 28.17
CA CYS A 171 -9.96 -20.49 28.56
C CYS A 171 -11.17 -19.63 28.20
N ALA A 172 -12.35 -20.25 28.19
CA ALA A 172 -13.61 -19.56 28.07
C ALA A 172 -13.98 -18.81 29.37
N ALA A 173 -14.87 -17.83 29.26
CA ALA A 173 -15.38 -17.08 30.40
C ALA A 173 -16.18 -17.95 31.39
N SER A 174 -16.71 -19.10 30.94
CA SER A 174 -17.48 -20.04 31.76
C SER A 174 -16.60 -20.88 32.71
N ASN A 175 -15.28 -20.96 32.47
CA ASN A 175 -14.39 -21.75 33.31
C ASN A 175 -14.25 -21.15 34.71
N LYS A 176 -14.23 -22.01 35.72
CA LYS A 176 -14.05 -21.62 37.12
C LYS A 176 -12.66 -21.02 37.33
N VAL A 177 -12.56 -20.06 38.25
CA VAL A 177 -11.29 -19.40 38.56
C VAL A 177 -10.47 -20.15 39.63
N GLU A 178 -11.03 -21.19 40.25
CA GLU A 178 -10.35 -22.06 41.24
C GLU A 178 -9.67 -23.29 40.59
N ARG A 179 -9.17 -23.13 39.37
CA ARG A 179 -8.60 -24.20 38.52
C ARG A 179 -7.40 -23.65 37.76
N LEU A 180 -6.45 -24.51 37.36
CA LEU A 180 -5.39 -24.10 36.44
C LEU A 180 -5.87 -24.21 34.98
N PRO A 181 -5.32 -23.40 34.05
CA PRO A 181 -5.66 -23.51 32.63
C PRO A 181 -5.46 -24.93 32.10
N GLY A 182 -6.42 -25.45 31.34
CA GLY A 182 -6.37 -26.78 30.74
C GLY A 182 -7.13 -27.87 31.48
N TRP A 183 -7.50 -27.66 32.74
CA TRP A 183 -8.10 -28.71 33.59
C TRP A 183 -9.58 -28.98 33.32
N ASP A 184 -10.31 -28.01 32.78
CA ASP A 184 -11.74 -28.09 32.51
C ASP A 184 -12.01 -27.89 31.01
N PRO A 185 -13.10 -28.46 30.46
CA PRO A 185 -13.48 -28.27 29.05
C PRO A 185 -13.43 -26.79 28.62
N ASP A 186 -13.08 -26.56 27.35
CA ASP A 186 -12.85 -25.23 26.77
C ASP A 186 -11.75 -24.40 27.48
N SER A 187 -10.81 -25.10 28.11
CA SER A 187 -9.58 -24.53 28.64
C SER A 187 -8.38 -25.36 28.20
N TRP A 188 -7.27 -24.66 27.94
CA TRP A 188 -6.01 -25.21 27.48
C TRP A 188 -4.86 -24.57 28.25
N GLY A 189 -3.84 -25.35 28.60
CA GLY A 189 -2.73 -24.87 29.40
C GLY A 189 -1.45 -25.69 29.30
N TYR A 190 -0.32 -25.05 29.59
CA TYR A 190 1.02 -25.64 29.71
C TYR A 190 1.58 -25.30 31.09
N HIS A 191 1.97 -26.34 31.84
CA HIS A 191 2.28 -26.23 33.27
C HIS A 191 3.79 -26.37 33.54
N GLY A 192 4.28 -25.59 34.49
CA GLY A 192 5.72 -25.38 34.71
C GLY A 192 6.41 -26.46 35.51
N ASP A 193 5.69 -27.11 36.43
CA ASP A 193 6.22 -28.13 37.33
C ASP A 193 6.55 -29.44 36.61
N ASP A 194 5.74 -29.82 35.63
CA ASP A 194 5.82 -31.12 34.95
C ASP A 194 6.10 -31.00 33.44
N GLY A 195 5.97 -29.81 32.86
CA GLY A 195 6.14 -29.59 31.43
C GLY A 195 4.98 -30.14 30.58
N HIS A 196 3.88 -30.53 31.20
CA HIS A 196 2.74 -31.13 30.51
C HIS A 196 1.81 -30.09 29.89
N SER A 197 1.14 -30.52 28.81
CA SER A 197 0.00 -29.82 28.23
C SER A 197 -1.32 -30.41 28.73
N PHE A 198 -2.30 -29.55 28.99
CA PHE A 198 -3.62 -29.89 29.51
C PHE A 198 -4.68 -29.29 28.58
N ALA A 199 -5.62 -30.11 28.12
CA ALA A 199 -6.66 -29.71 27.16
C ALA A 199 -8.01 -30.27 27.60
N GLY A 200 -8.78 -29.47 28.33
CA GLY A 200 -10.09 -29.90 28.81
C GLY A 200 -10.10 -31.02 29.84
N SER A 201 -8.96 -31.32 30.48
CA SER A 201 -8.77 -32.52 31.29
C SER A 201 -7.74 -32.28 32.41
N GLY A 202 -7.98 -32.87 33.58
CA GLY A 202 -7.01 -32.89 34.68
C GLY A 202 -5.80 -33.82 34.45
N THR A 203 -5.80 -34.60 33.36
CA THR A 203 -4.68 -35.47 33.00
C THR A 203 -3.81 -34.79 31.93
N GLY A 204 -2.59 -34.43 32.31
CA GLY A 204 -1.61 -33.81 31.42
C GLY A 204 -0.98 -34.80 30.42
N LYS A 205 -0.44 -34.27 29.33
CA LYS A 205 0.32 -35.00 28.30
C LYS A 205 1.72 -34.43 28.16
N ASN A 206 2.73 -35.30 27.98
CA ASN A 206 4.10 -34.90 27.66
C ASN A 206 4.11 -33.93 26.47
N TYR A 207 4.70 -32.76 26.68
CA TYR A 207 4.73 -31.69 25.67
C TYR A 207 6.07 -30.96 25.64
N GLY A 208 6.41 -30.25 26.71
CA GLY A 208 7.57 -29.36 26.76
C GLY A 208 8.44 -29.61 27.99
N PRO A 209 9.55 -28.89 28.13
CA PRO A 209 10.35 -28.91 29.36
C PRO A 209 9.59 -28.25 30.52
N CYS A 210 9.95 -28.54 31.77
CA CYS A 210 9.53 -27.72 32.91
C CYS A 210 10.01 -26.27 32.76
N PHE A 211 9.38 -25.31 33.44
CA PHE A 211 9.81 -23.92 33.49
C PHE A 211 9.73 -23.32 34.90
N THR A 212 10.58 -22.33 35.18
CA THR A 212 10.79 -21.81 36.53
C THR A 212 11.16 -20.31 36.51
N THR A 213 11.49 -19.76 37.68
CA THR A 213 11.96 -18.37 37.86
C THR A 213 12.96 -17.95 36.79
N GLY A 214 12.67 -16.84 36.12
CA GLY A 214 13.49 -16.26 35.06
C GLY A 214 13.10 -16.69 33.65
N ASP A 215 12.38 -17.80 33.48
CA ASP A 215 11.93 -18.23 32.16
C ASP A 215 10.82 -17.32 31.62
N VAL A 216 10.82 -17.16 30.28
CA VAL A 216 9.76 -16.51 29.51
C VAL A 216 9.05 -17.56 28.68
N ILE A 217 7.75 -17.72 28.91
CA ILE A 217 6.89 -18.68 28.24
C ILE A 217 5.87 -17.93 27.39
N GLY A 218 5.92 -18.12 26.08
CA GLY A 218 4.93 -17.58 25.17
C GLY A 218 3.82 -18.57 24.85
N CYS A 219 2.63 -18.04 24.59
CA CYS A 219 1.44 -18.79 24.20
C CYS A 219 0.87 -18.18 22.91
N GLY A 220 0.80 -18.99 21.85
CA GLY A 220 0.26 -18.61 20.56
C GLY A 220 -0.99 -19.41 20.21
N VAL A 221 -2.01 -18.73 19.70
CA VAL A 221 -3.25 -19.34 19.18
C VAL A 221 -3.37 -18.98 17.71
N ASN A 222 -3.41 -19.99 16.86
CA ASN A 222 -3.62 -19.86 15.43
C ASN A 222 -5.09 -20.14 15.09
N PHE A 223 -5.84 -19.08 14.78
CA PHE A 223 -7.24 -19.17 14.39
C PHE A 223 -7.42 -19.61 12.93
N ALA A 224 -6.34 -19.70 12.14
CA ALA A 224 -6.40 -20.17 10.76
C ALA A 224 -6.58 -21.70 10.66
N ASP A 225 -5.97 -22.44 11.57
CA ASP A 225 -6.03 -23.91 11.63
C ASP A 225 -6.52 -24.46 12.99
N ASN A 226 -6.96 -23.57 13.89
CA ASN A 226 -7.42 -23.89 15.23
C ASN A 226 -6.39 -24.68 16.05
N THR A 227 -5.11 -24.30 15.92
CA THR A 227 -4.00 -24.86 16.68
C THR A 227 -3.48 -23.88 17.73
N ALA A 228 -2.76 -24.39 18.72
CA ALA A 228 -2.03 -23.57 19.67
C ALA A 228 -0.67 -24.16 19.99
N PHE A 229 0.27 -23.28 20.29
CA PHE A 229 1.66 -23.60 20.55
C PHE A 229 2.19 -22.78 21.72
N TYR A 230 3.31 -23.25 22.28
CA TYR A 230 4.06 -22.50 23.26
C TYR A 230 5.50 -22.29 22.80
N THR A 231 6.13 -21.34 23.47
CA THR A 231 7.54 -21.02 23.28
C THR A 231 8.21 -20.90 24.64
N LYS A 232 9.49 -21.24 24.73
CA LYS A 232 10.29 -21.02 25.94
C LYS A 232 11.56 -20.27 25.59
N ASN A 233 11.77 -19.11 26.21
CA ASN A 233 12.94 -18.26 26.02
C ASN A 233 13.25 -18.02 24.53
N GLY A 234 12.21 -17.68 23.75
CA GLY A 234 12.31 -17.42 22.32
C GLY A 234 12.38 -18.66 21.41
N LYS A 235 12.25 -19.88 21.95
CA LYS A 235 12.26 -21.12 21.16
C LYS A 235 10.86 -21.71 21.03
N PHE A 236 10.45 -22.05 19.81
CA PHE A 236 9.21 -22.75 19.51
C PHE A 236 9.25 -24.19 20.04
N LEU A 237 8.21 -24.62 20.76
CA LEU A 237 8.13 -25.95 21.39
C LEU A 237 7.30 -26.97 20.59
N GLY A 238 6.76 -26.58 19.44
CA GLY A 238 5.82 -27.40 18.69
C GLY A 238 4.36 -27.10 19.03
N ILE A 239 3.46 -27.65 18.23
CA ILE A 239 2.01 -27.52 18.42
C ILE A 239 1.59 -28.37 19.62
N ALA A 240 0.94 -27.72 20.60
CA ALA A 240 0.43 -28.38 21.80
C ALA A 240 -0.98 -28.94 21.58
N PHE A 241 -1.81 -28.19 20.84
CA PHE A 241 -3.23 -28.49 20.65
C PHE A 241 -3.61 -28.31 19.19
N THR A 242 -4.44 -29.22 18.68
CA THR A 242 -5.04 -29.19 17.34
C THR A 242 -6.56 -29.28 17.46
N ASP A 243 -7.26 -28.94 16.37
CA ASP A 243 -8.71 -29.12 16.23
C ASP A 243 -9.52 -28.51 17.37
N MET A 244 -9.05 -27.36 17.90
CA MET A 244 -9.68 -26.71 19.05
C MET A 244 -11.04 -26.10 18.67
N ASN A 245 -12.02 -26.25 19.56
CA ASN A 245 -13.31 -25.61 19.40
C ASN A 245 -13.25 -24.15 19.90
N LEU A 246 -12.95 -23.21 19.00
CA LEU A 246 -12.80 -21.78 19.32
C LEU A 246 -14.05 -20.95 18.98
N LYS A 247 -15.24 -21.56 18.96
CA LYS A 247 -16.49 -20.87 18.60
C LYS A 247 -16.93 -19.80 19.60
N GLN A 248 -16.55 -19.96 20.86
CA GLN A 248 -16.85 -19.01 21.92
C GLN A 248 -15.63 -18.11 22.19
N PRO A 249 -15.83 -16.91 22.76
CA PRO A 249 -14.71 -16.03 23.11
C PRO A 249 -13.76 -16.70 24.11
N ILE A 250 -12.49 -16.75 23.74
CA ILE A 250 -11.42 -17.36 24.54
C ILE A 250 -10.47 -16.26 25.03
N PHE A 251 -10.09 -16.35 26.30
CA PHE A 251 -9.29 -15.35 27.01
C PHE A 251 -7.92 -15.93 27.37
N PRO A 252 -6.82 -15.18 27.16
CA PRO A 252 -5.55 -15.45 27.79
C PRO A 252 -5.73 -15.63 29.29
N ALA A 253 -5.10 -16.66 29.83
CA ALA A 253 -5.26 -17.04 31.22
C ALA A 253 -3.94 -17.55 31.80
N VAL A 254 -3.68 -17.15 33.04
CA VAL A 254 -2.58 -17.70 33.84
C VAL A 254 -3.15 -18.19 35.17
N GLY A 255 -2.70 -19.37 35.58
CA GLY A 255 -3.02 -19.97 36.85
C GLY A 255 -1.80 -20.10 37.75
N LEU A 256 -2.00 -19.87 39.04
CA LEU A 256 -1.03 -20.01 40.13
C LEU A 256 -1.65 -20.89 41.23
N ARG A 257 -0.83 -21.56 42.04
CA ARG A 257 -1.32 -22.42 43.12
C ARG A 257 -0.52 -22.33 44.41
N THR A 258 0.76 -21.97 44.41
CA THR A 258 1.59 -22.04 45.64
C THR A 258 2.12 -20.70 46.12
N PRO A 259 2.34 -20.53 47.44
CA PRO A 259 2.89 -19.31 48.01
C PRO A 259 4.18 -18.88 47.31
N GLY A 260 4.32 -17.57 47.11
CA GLY A 260 5.50 -16.98 46.50
C GLY A 260 5.55 -17.04 44.98
N GLU A 261 4.57 -17.67 44.31
CA GLU A 261 4.47 -17.63 42.85
C GLU A 261 4.10 -16.23 42.37
N GLN A 262 4.91 -15.72 41.43
CA GLN A 262 4.76 -14.40 40.84
C GLN A 262 5.12 -14.42 39.36
N VAL A 263 4.31 -13.75 38.55
CA VAL A 263 4.49 -13.69 37.10
C VAL A 263 4.12 -12.29 36.59
N THR A 264 4.63 -11.94 35.42
CA THR A 264 4.22 -10.75 34.66
C THR A 264 3.97 -11.14 33.21
N VAL A 265 3.03 -10.48 32.54
CA VAL A 265 2.73 -10.76 31.13
C VAL A 265 3.02 -9.59 30.20
N ASN A 266 3.42 -9.94 28.98
CA ASN A 266 3.53 -9.04 27.86
C ASN A 266 2.44 -9.39 26.84
N PHE A 267 1.43 -8.52 26.71
CA PHE A 267 0.41 -8.60 25.64
C PHE A 267 0.84 -7.88 24.34
N GLY A 268 2.14 -7.55 24.22
CA GLY A 268 2.74 -6.80 23.12
C GLY A 268 2.94 -5.32 23.40
N HIS A 269 3.01 -4.93 24.68
CA HIS A 269 3.42 -3.60 25.11
C HIS A 269 4.94 -3.41 25.01
N GLU A 270 5.68 -4.53 25.10
CA GLU A 270 7.13 -4.62 24.90
C GLU A 270 7.45 -5.60 23.77
N PRO A 271 8.65 -5.55 23.17
CA PRO A 271 9.10 -6.57 22.22
C PRO A 271 9.03 -7.98 22.83
N PHE A 272 8.58 -8.95 22.04
CA PHE A 272 8.57 -10.36 22.44
C PHE A 272 9.98 -10.96 22.37
N VAL A 273 10.24 -11.98 23.20
CA VAL A 273 11.48 -12.77 23.13
C VAL A 273 11.43 -13.71 21.91
N PHE A 274 10.26 -14.26 21.59
CA PHE A 274 10.05 -15.01 20.35
C PHE A 274 9.83 -14.09 19.15
N ASP A 275 10.42 -14.45 18.01
CA ASP A 275 10.16 -13.77 16.74
C ASP A 275 8.81 -14.19 16.15
N ILE A 276 7.75 -13.70 16.78
CA ILE A 276 6.37 -13.93 16.34
C ILE A 276 6.10 -13.30 14.97
N ALA A 277 6.81 -12.24 14.60
CA ALA A 277 6.64 -11.60 13.30
C ALA A 277 7.10 -12.53 12.18
N GLN A 278 8.26 -13.18 12.34
CA GLN A 278 8.71 -14.19 11.39
C GLN A 278 7.75 -15.39 11.34
N TYR A 279 7.30 -15.90 12.50
CA TYR A 279 6.38 -17.03 12.54
C TYR A 279 5.06 -16.74 11.79
N VAL A 280 4.46 -15.56 12.00
CA VAL A 280 3.24 -15.15 11.30
C VAL A 280 3.48 -15.04 9.79
N ASN A 281 4.63 -14.50 9.39
CA ASN A 281 5.01 -14.44 7.98
C ASN A 281 5.19 -15.84 7.36
N ASP A 282 5.81 -16.78 8.08
CA ASP A 282 5.97 -18.16 7.62
C ASP A 282 4.62 -18.87 7.46
N GLN A 283 3.69 -18.66 8.40
CA GLN A 283 2.32 -19.18 8.27
C GLN A 283 1.57 -18.56 7.09
N ARG A 284 1.79 -17.27 6.81
CA ARG A 284 1.23 -16.59 5.64
C ARG A 284 1.75 -17.20 4.34
N ILE A 285 3.06 -17.36 4.21
CA ILE A 285 3.69 -17.94 3.01
C ILE A 285 3.16 -19.36 2.79
N LYS A 286 3.19 -20.19 3.83
CA LYS A 286 2.66 -21.55 3.76
C LYS A 286 1.21 -21.60 3.27
N PHE A 287 0.35 -20.72 3.79
CA PHE A 287 -1.05 -20.70 3.40
C PHE A 287 -1.25 -20.20 1.95
N ILE A 288 -0.45 -19.23 1.50
CA ILE A 288 -0.46 -18.80 0.10
C ILE A 288 0.01 -19.95 -0.81
N ASP A 289 1.09 -20.64 -0.45
CA ASP A 289 1.58 -21.80 -1.20
C ASP A 289 0.51 -22.90 -1.29
N GLU A 290 -0.24 -23.15 -0.21
CA GLU A 290 -1.37 -24.08 -0.21
C GLU A 290 -2.45 -23.65 -1.23
N ILE A 291 -2.82 -22.37 -1.28
CA ILE A 291 -3.79 -21.86 -2.25
C ILE A 291 -3.28 -22.04 -3.68
N THR A 292 -2.04 -21.62 -3.96
CA THR A 292 -1.45 -21.66 -5.31
C THR A 292 -1.22 -23.10 -5.78
N LEU A 293 -0.78 -24.00 -4.90
CA LEU A 293 -0.58 -25.42 -5.24
C LEU A 293 -1.90 -26.17 -5.43
N HIS A 294 -2.97 -25.81 -4.71
CA HIS A 294 -4.30 -26.37 -4.94
C HIS A 294 -4.93 -25.88 -6.26
N ALA A 295 -4.46 -24.78 -6.83
CA ALA A 295 -4.88 -24.28 -8.14
C ALA A 295 -4.16 -24.97 -9.32
N SER A 296 -3.06 -25.69 -9.07
CA SER A 296 -2.30 -26.37 -10.13
C SER A 296 -2.87 -27.77 -10.41
N PRO A 297 -3.39 -28.03 -11.63
CA PRO A 297 -4.03 -29.29 -11.93
C PRO A 297 -3.02 -30.43 -11.97
N LYS A 298 -3.18 -31.41 -11.05
CA LYS A 298 -2.32 -32.60 -10.99
C LYS A 298 -2.25 -33.29 -12.36
N HIS A 299 -1.07 -33.79 -12.74
CA HIS A 299 -0.71 -34.52 -13.97
C HIS A 299 -1.70 -35.63 -14.41
N THR A 300 -2.89 -35.21 -14.84
CA THR A 300 -4.00 -36.02 -15.29
C THR A 300 -4.55 -35.36 -16.55
N GLU A 301 -5.14 -36.13 -17.47
CA GLU A 301 -5.73 -35.56 -18.68
C GLU A 301 -6.85 -34.55 -18.40
N ALA A 302 -7.55 -34.70 -17.27
CA ALA A 302 -8.50 -33.71 -16.77
C ALA A 302 -7.78 -32.42 -16.35
N GLY A 303 -6.64 -32.54 -15.65
CA GLY A 303 -5.86 -31.38 -15.24
C GLY A 303 -5.26 -30.58 -16.39
N ARG A 304 -4.77 -31.23 -17.45
CA ARG A 304 -4.30 -30.52 -18.66
C ARG A 304 -5.39 -29.73 -19.37
N LYS A 305 -6.64 -30.20 -19.32
CA LYS A 305 -7.79 -29.46 -19.87
C LYS A 305 -8.18 -28.28 -19.00
N GLU A 306 -8.04 -28.41 -17.68
CA GLU A 306 -8.26 -27.34 -16.71
C GLU A 306 -7.17 -26.25 -16.79
N GLU A 307 -5.90 -26.63 -17.01
CA GLU A 307 -4.79 -25.69 -17.31
C GLU A 307 -5.01 -24.91 -18.62
N SER A 308 -5.47 -25.57 -19.68
CA SER A 308 -5.81 -24.88 -20.94
C SER A 308 -6.97 -23.91 -20.75
N TYR A 309 -8.03 -24.35 -20.05
CA TYR A 309 -9.21 -23.52 -19.78
C TYR A 309 -8.89 -22.31 -18.90
N THR A 310 -8.07 -22.48 -17.86
CA THR A 310 -7.63 -21.36 -17.00
C THR A 310 -6.79 -20.37 -17.77
N LYS A 311 -5.86 -20.83 -18.62
CA LYS A 311 -5.08 -19.95 -19.50
C LYS A 311 -5.97 -19.18 -20.48
N GLU A 312 -6.92 -19.86 -21.13
CA GLU A 312 -7.88 -19.23 -22.05
C GLU A 312 -8.69 -18.12 -21.35
N VAL A 313 -9.18 -18.39 -20.15
CA VAL A 313 -9.93 -17.40 -19.34
C VAL A 313 -9.04 -16.23 -18.94
N MET A 314 -7.78 -16.48 -18.53
CA MET A 314 -6.84 -15.43 -18.15
C MET A 314 -6.46 -14.55 -19.33
N ASP A 315 -6.16 -15.13 -20.49
CA ASP A 315 -5.84 -14.39 -21.71
C ASP A 315 -7.05 -13.53 -22.17
N GLN A 316 -8.29 -14.03 -21.99
CA GLN A 316 -9.51 -13.24 -22.21
C GLN A 316 -9.67 -12.08 -21.22
N LEU A 317 -9.38 -12.29 -19.93
CA LEU A 317 -9.44 -11.22 -18.91
C LEU A 317 -8.40 -10.13 -19.18
N ILE A 318 -7.17 -10.51 -19.52
CA ILE A 318 -6.10 -9.60 -19.92
C ILE A 318 -6.51 -8.83 -21.16
N LEU A 319 -7.03 -9.51 -22.18
CA LEU A 319 -7.47 -8.86 -23.40
C LEU A 319 -8.61 -7.87 -23.14
N SER A 320 -9.60 -8.25 -22.31
CA SER A 320 -10.68 -7.34 -21.90
C SER A 320 -10.15 -6.10 -21.20
N TYR A 321 -9.13 -6.21 -20.36
CA TYR A 321 -8.48 -5.08 -19.72
C TYR A 321 -7.76 -4.17 -20.73
N LEU A 322 -7.00 -4.77 -21.66
CA LEU A 322 -6.26 -4.02 -22.68
C LEU A 322 -7.19 -3.24 -23.60
N VAL A 323 -8.26 -3.87 -24.05
CA VAL A 323 -9.32 -3.27 -24.90
C VAL A 323 -10.04 -2.14 -24.15
N HIS A 324 -10.35 -2.35 -22.87
CA HIS A 324 -11.01 -1.35 -22.03
C HIS A 324 -10.19 -0.08 -21.89
N HIS A 325 -8.89 -0.20 -21.61
CA HIS A 325 -8.00 0.95 -21.44
C HIS A 325 -7.40 1.52 -22.73
N GLY A 326 -7.72 0.94 -23.90
CA GLY A 326 -7.27 1.43 -25.20
C GLY A 326 -5.85 1.00 -25.60
N TYR A 327 -5.30 -0.03 -24.96
CA TYR A 327 -3.98 -0.60 -25.26
C TYR A 327 -4.02 -1.47 -26.53
N THR A 328 -4.42 -0.87 -27.65
CA THR A 328 -4.69 -1.50 -28.96
C THR A 328 -3.53 -2.34 -29.47
N GLY A 329 -2.31 -1.79 -29.48
CA GLY A 329 -1.11 -2.46 -29.99
C GLY A 329 -0.81 -3.73 -29.20
N THR A 330 -0.88 -3.65 -27.87
CA THR A 330 -0.67 -4.78 -26.97
C THR A 330 -1.80 -5.81 -27.09
N ALA A 331 -3.06 -5.36 -27.17
CA ALA A 331 -4.21 -6.24 -27.36
C ALA A 331 -4.07 -7.06 -28.66
N LYS A 332 -3.66 -6.42 -29.76
CA LYS A 332 -3.39 -7.09 -31.05
C LYS A 332 -2.27 -8.14 -30.92
N ALA A 333 -1.19 -7.80 -30.21
CA ALA A 333 -0.09 -8.75 -29.97
C ALA A 333 -0.55 -9.97 -29.12
N VAL A 334 -1.39 -9.76 -28.11
CA VAL A 334 -1.94 -10.85 -27.28
C VAL A 334 -2.80 -11.80 -28.12
N VAL A 335 -3.70 -11.27 -28.95
CA VAL A 335 -4.55 -12.09 -29.85
C VAL A 335 -3.69 -12.90 -30.83
N GLN A 336 -2.64 -12.30 -31.39
CA GLN A 336 -1.71 -12.98 -32.30
C GLN A 336 -0.93 -14.11 -31.61
N ASN A 337 -0.50 -13.90 -30.37
CA ASN A 337 0.33 -14.85 -29.63
C ASN A 337 -0.47 -15.98 -28.96
N ALA A 338 -1.69 -15.71 -28.50
CA ALA A 338 -2.50 -16.69 -27.80
C ALA A 338 -3.03 -17.79 -28.73
N GLY A 339 -3.42 -17.45 -29.96
CA GLY A 339 -3.91 -18.42 -30.97
C GLY A 339 -5.26 -19.09 -30.66
N HIS A 340 -5.73 -19.02 -29.42
CA HIS A 340 -7.01 -19.56 -28.94
C HIS A 340 -8.03 -18.49 -28.52
N VAL A 341 -7.60 -17.23 -28.39
CA VAL A 341 -8.49 -16.11 -28.09
C VAL A 341 -9.00 -15.50 -29.39
N SER A 342 -10.29 -15.67 -29.66
CA SER A 342 -10.95 -14.98 -30.77
C SER A 342 -11.18 -13.51 -30.40
N GLY A 343 -10.49 -12.60 -31.07
CA GLY A 343 -10.76 -11.17 -30.92
C GLY A 343 -12.20 -10.79 -31.25
N GLN A 344 -12.89 -11.61 -32.06
CA GLN A 344 -14.20 -11.32 -32.63
C GLN A 344 -15.32 -11.14 -31.57
N GLU A 345 -15.24 -11.79 -30.42
CA GLU A 345 -16.30 -11.70 -29.38
C GLU A 345 -16.19 -10.45 -28.50
N LEU A 346 -15.01 -9.84 -28.38
CA LEU A 346 -14.78 -8.63 -27.57
C LEU A 346 -15.11 -7.32 -28.31
N PHE A 347 -15.24 -7.36 -29.64
CA PHE A 347 -15.64 -6.23 -30.48
C PHE A 347 -17.15 -6.17 -30.77
N LEU A 348 -17.93 -7.16 -30.33
CA LEU A 348 -19.35 -7.25 -30.64
C LEU A 348 -20.21 -6.55 -29.57
N SER A 349 -20.64 -5.34 -29.90
CA SER A 349 -21.95 -4.85 -29.48
C SER A 349 -22.73 -4.45 -30.72
N SER A 350 -23.76 -5.25 -31.00
CA SER A 350 -24.83 -5.07 -31.99
C SER A 350 -24.45 -5.33 -33.45
N ASN A 351 -25.17 -6.27 -34.08
CA ASN A 351 -25.36 -6.50 -35.52
C ASN A 351 -24.12 -6.44 -36.44
N ASN A 352 -23.68 -7.62 -36.90
CA ASN A 352 -22.91 -8.05 -38.10
C ASN A 352 -22.21 -7.08 -39.10
N ASP A 353 -22.17 -5.76 -38.92
CA ASP A 353 -21.49 -4.78 -39.79
C ASP A 353 -20.42 -3.91 -39.04
N ILE A 354 -20.08 -4.25 -37.78
CA ILE A 354 -19.42 -3.34 -36.82
C ILE A 354 -17.92 -3.59 -36.53
N SER A 355 -17.23 -4.49 -37.24
CA SER A 355 -15.78 -4.73 -37.00
C SER A 355 -14.91 -3.46 -37.14
N THR A 356 -15.31 -2.51 -37.99
CA THR A 356 -14.60 -1.22 -38.19
C THR A 356 -15.01 -0.12 -37.21
N ALA A 357 -16.14 -0.25 -36.51
CA ALA A 357 -16.63 0.78 -35.58
C ALA A 357 -16.05 0.60 -34.17
N GLY A 358 -15.85 -0.65 -33.73
CA GLY A 358 -15.19 -0.95 -32.44
C GLY A 358 -13.69 -0.61 -32.43
N GLU A 359 -13.00 -0.77 -33.57
CA GLU A 359 -11.59 -0.36 -33.71
C GLU A 359 -11.44 1.16 -33.67
N ARG A 360 -12.32 1.89 -34.37
CA ARG A 360 -12.33 3.36 -34.37
C ARG A 360 -12.59 3.95 -32.98
N ASP A 361 -13.56 3.40 -32.25
CA ASP A 361 -13.83 3.82 -30.86
C ASP A 361 -12.59 3.70 -29.97
N MET A 362 -11.86 2.59 -30.07
CA MET A 362 -10.67 2.36 -29.26
C MET A 362 -9.52 3.32 -29.61
N GLU A 363 -9.32 3.59 -30.90
CA GLU A 363 -8.35 4.57 -31.37
C GLU A 363 -8.69 5.99 -30.91
N GLU A 364 -9.97 6.38 -30.98
CA GLU A 364 -10.47 7.67 -30.52
C GLU A 364 -10.28 7.85 -29.01
N ARG A 365 -10.60 6.84 -28.20
CA ARG A 365 -10.33 6.85 -26.75
C ARG A 365 -8.83 6.89 -26.45
N GLN A 366 -7.99 6.22 -27.25
CA GLN A 366 -6.54 6.26 -27.09
C GLN A 366 -5.95 7.65 -27.42
N LEU A 367 -6.49 8.35 -28.41
CA LEU A 367 -6.10 9.73 -28.71
C LEU A 367 -6.42 10.67 -27.53
N ILE A 368 -7.61 10.53 -26.93
CA ILE A 368 -8.02 11.30 -25.75
C ILE A 368 -7.09 10.99 -24.57
N ARG A 369 -6.84 9.71 -24.27
CA ARG A 369 -5.91 9.29 -23.21
C ARG A 369 -4.51 9.85 -23.44
N SER A 370 -3.99 9.76 -24.66
CA SER A 370 -2.67 10.31 -25.02
C SER A 370 -2.62 11.82 -24.76
N ALA A 371 -3.63 12.58 -25.17
CA ALA A 371 -3.69 14.02 -24.90
C ALA A 371 -3.64 14.33 -23.40
N ILE A 372 -4.36 13.58 -22.56
CA ILE A 372 -4.36 13.76 -21.10
C ILE A 372 -3.00 13.40 -20.50
N ILE A 373 -2.42 12.26 -20.87
CA ILE A 373 -1.14 11.78 -20.34
C ILE A 373 0.01 12.75 -20.68
N HIS A 374 -0.03 13.40 -21.85
CA HIS A 374 0.96 14.41 -22.22
C HIS A 374 0.66 15.81 -21.65
N GLY A 375 -0.48 16.01 -20.98
CA GLY A 375 -0.87 17.28 -20.36
C GLY A 375 -1.63 18.23 -21.29
N HIS A 376 -1.97 17.82 -22.51
CA HIS A 376 -2.73 18.62 -23.47
C HIS A 376 -4.25 18.53 -23.20
N ILE A 377 -4.69 19.08 -22.08
CA ILE A 377 -6.07 18.94 -21.61
C ILE A 377 -7.09 19.61 -22.55
N ASP A 378 -6.76 20.74 -23.16
CA ASP A 378 -7.64 21.40 -24.14
C ASP A 378 -7.86 20.56 -25.40
N GLN A 379 -6.81 19.87 -25.85
CA GLN A 379 -6.91 18.92 -26.95
C GLN A 379 -7.80 17.75 -26.54
N ALA A 380 -7.64 17.22 -25.32
CA ALA A 380 -8.49 16.16 -24.81
C ALA A 380 -9.97 16.55 -24.79
N ILE A 381 -10.33 17.74 -24.28
CA ILE A 381 -11.72 18.25 -24.30
C ILE A 381 -12.25 18.34 -25.73
N THR A 382 -11.45 18.90 -26.65
CA THR A 382 -11.84 19.01 -28.07
C THR A 382 -12.08 17.65 -28.71
N LEU A 383 -11.24 16.66 -28.40
CA LEU A 383 -11.38 15.29 -28.90
C LEU A 383 -12.62 14.61 -28.30
N ILE A 384 -12.93 14.85 -27.01
CA ILE A 384 -14.15 14.33 -26.37
C ILE A 384 -15.39 14.92 -27.05
N ASP A 385 -15.49 16.24 -27.20
CA ASP A 385 -16.64 16.87 -27.85
C ASP A 385 -16.79 16.46 -29.33
N LYS A 386 -15.67 16.13 -29.99
CA LYS A 386 -15.65 15.67 -31.38
C LYS A 386 -16.14 14.23 -31.55
N TYR A 387 -15.60 13.30 -30.75
CA TYR A 387 -15.84 11.86 -30.93
C TYR A 387 -16.97 11.32 -30.05
N PHE A 388 -17.20 11.94 -28.88
CA PHE A 388 -18.21 11.53 -27.90
C PHE A 388 -19.05 12.75 -27.45
N PRO A 389 -19.78 13.39 -28.39
CA PRO A 389 -20.59 14.56 -28.07
C PRO A 389 -21.68 14.19 -27.05
N GLY A 390 -21.83 15.01 -26.00
CA GLY A 390 -22.81 14.78 -24.92
C GLY A 390 -22.19 14.30 -23.61
N VAL A 391 -21.00 13.66 -23.63
CA VAL A 391 -20.36 13.11 -22.41
C VAL A 391 -20.10 14.18 -21.36
N LEU A 392 -19.67 15.38 -21.79
CA LEU A 392 -19.38 16.49 -20.87
C LEU A 392 -20.63 17.30 -20.50
N GLN A 393 -21.74 17.11 -21.22
CA GLN A 393 -23.00 17.82 -21.01
C GLN A 393 -24.01 17.00 -20.18
N GLU A 394 -23.67 15.78 -19.82
CA GLU A 394 -24.48 14.92 -18.95
C GLU A 394 -24.57 15.50 -17.53
N GLU A 395 -25.79 15.65 -17.02
CA GLU A 395 -26.06 16.20 -15.70
C GLU A 395 -25.45 15.29 -14.60
N GLY A 396 -24.75 15.89 -13.63
CA GLY A 396 -24.05 15.16 -12.58
C GLY A 396 -22.66 14.69 -13.00
N ARG A 397 -22.54 13.57 -13.73
CA ARG A 397 -21.23 12.97 -14.04
C ARG A 397 -20.43 13.77 -15.05
N GLY A 398 -21.07 14.24 -16.12
CA GLY A 398 -20.41 15.06 -17.16
C GLY A 398 -19.88 16.36 -16.58
N GLU A 399 -20.66 17.00 -15.70
CA GLU A 399 -20.27 18.21 -14.97
C GLU A 399 -19.07 17.97 -14.03
N GLU A 400 -19.04 16.86 -13.26
CA GLU A 400 -17.89 16.51 -12.41
C GLU A 400 -16.63 16.20 -13.25
N LEU A 401 -16.79 15.55 -14.40
CA LEU A 401 -15.70 15.26 -15.33
C LEU A 401 -15.15 16.54 -15.95
N GLN A 402 -16.03 17.45 -16.37
CA GLN A 402 -15.65 18.74 -16.95
C GLN A 402 -14.89 19.60 -15.92
N LEU A 403 -15.36 19.63 -14.66
CA LEU A 403 -14.63 20.27 -13.56
C LEU A 403 -13.24 19.64 -13.39
N SER A 404 -13.14 18.31 -13.42
CA SER A 404 -11.88 17.59 -13.22
C SER A 404 -10.88 17.84 -14.35
N LEU A 405 -11.34 17.89 -15.60
CA LEU A 405 -10.53 18.30 -16.75
C LEU A 405 -10.05 19.75 -16.61
N LYS A 406 -10.94 20.70 -16.28
CA LYS A 406 -10.55 22.11 -16.06
C LYS A 406 -9.56 22.28 -14.91
N CYS A 407 -9.74 21.54 -13.81
CA CYS A 407 -8.77 21.50 -12.72
C CYS A 407 -7.42 20.92 -13.19
N GLY A 408 -7.44 19.84 -13.98
CA GLY A 408 -6.25 19.27 -14.60
C GLY A 408 -5.51 20.29 -15.47
N LYS A 409 -6.23 21.05 -16.30
CA LYS A 409 -5.65 22.14 -17.10
C LYS A 409 -4.94 23.18 -16.22
N PHE A 410 -5.56 23.63 -15.14
CA PHE A 410 -4.93 24.56 -14.21
C PHE A 410 -3.61 24.01 -13.65
N VAL A 411 -3.59 22.73 -13.26
CA VAL A 411 -2.40 22.06 -12.73
C VAL A 411 -1.30 21.95 -13.80
N GLU A 412 -1.64 21.67 -15.06
CA GLU A 412 -0.66 21.63 -16.15
C GLU A 412 -0.10 23.01 -16.49
N MET A 413 -0.93 24.06 -16.49
CA MET A 413 -0.46 25.44 -16.62
C MET A 413 0.51 25.82 -15.49
N MET A 414 0.26 25.36 -14.26
CA MET A 414 1.17 25.54 -13.13
C MET A 414 2.49 24.78 -13.32
N ARG A 415 2.46 23.58 -13.93
CA ARG A 415 3.66 22.80 -14.26
C ARG A 415 4.51 23.53 -15.29
N GLU A 416 3.92 23.96 -16.40
CA GLU A 416 4.60 24.68 -17.48
C GLU A 416 5.25 25.97 -16.97
N TYR A 417 4.53 26.74 -16.15
CA TYR A 417 5.07 27.92 -15.47
C TYR A 417 6.31 27.58 -14.63
N CYS A 418 6.25 26.49 -13.85
CA CYS A 418 7.37 26.06 -13.01
C CYS A 418 8.59 25.62 -13.84
N GLU A 419 8.38 24.91 -14.95
CA GLU A 419 9.45 24.46 -15.84
C GLU A 419 10.14 25.65 -16.53
N CYS A 420 9.36 26.63 -17.01
CA CYS A 420 9.88 27.86 -17.61
C CYS A 420 10.70 28.70 -16.59
N SER A 421 10.23 28.77 -15.33
CA SER A 421 10.94 29.42 -14.24
C SER A 421 12.26 28.72 -13.87
N LYS A 422 12.29 27.38 -13.83
CA LYS A 422 13.49 26.58 -13.52
C LYS A 422 14.55 26.61 -14.63
N SER A 423 14.12 26.47 -15.89
CA SER A 423 15.01 26.52 -17.07
C SER A 423 15.75 27.86 -17.15
N ARG A 424 15.10 28.95 -16.74
CA ARG A 424 15.73 30.28 -16.64
C ARG A 424 16.76 30.39 -15.53
N ARG A 425 16.47 29.92 -14.30
CA ARG A 425 17.43 29.96 -13.19
C ARG A 425 18.72 29.22 -13.52
N LEU A 426 18.63 28.14 -14.29
CA LEU A 426 19.80 27.40 -14.78
C LEU A 426 20.57 28.17 -15.87
N ARG A 427 19.86 28.87 -16.76
CA ARG A 427 20.49 29.75 -17.77
C ARG A 427 21.18 30.96 -17.16
N THR A 428 20.61 31.61 -16.14
CA THR A 428 21.25 32.75 -15.47
C THR A 428 22.50 32.33 -14.71
N ASN A 429 22.49 31.17 -14.04
CA ASN A 429 23.66 30.65 -13.31
C ASN A 429 24.79 30.15 -14.24
N SER A 430 24.50 29.85 -15.51
CA SER A 430 25.51 29.46 -16.51
C SER A 430 26.21 30.66 -17.16
N VAL A 431 25.67 31.87 -17.05
CA VAL A 431 26.27 33.08 -17.64
C VAL A 431 27.26 33.72 -16.66
N ASP A 432 27.02 33.62 -15.34
CA ASP A 432 27.96 34.11 -14.32
C ASP A 432 29.30 33.33 -14.27
N SER A 433 29.32 32.07 -14.71
CA SER A 433 30.55 31.27 -14.79
C SER A 433 31.40 31.54 -16.05
N ARG A 434 30.86 32.23 -17.07
CA ARG A 434 31.61 32.64 -18.27
C ARG A 434 32.16 34.07 -18.18
N ILE A 435 31.55 34.93 -17.36
CA ILE A 435 32.01 36.33 -17.16
C ILE A 435 33.25 36.41 -16.24
N SER A 436 33.58 35.33 -15.51
CA SER A 436 34.80 35.28 -14.67
C SER A 436 36.06 34.76 -15.39
N ALA A 437 36.00 34.44 -16.68
CA ALA A 437 37.11 33.83 -17.43
C ALA A 437 37.71 34.70 -18.57
N GLU A 438 37.11 35.86 -18.87
CA GLU A 438 37.58 36.77 -19.93
C GLU A 438 37.84 38.17 -19.35
N THR A 439 38.82 38.29 -18.45
CA THR A 439 39.52 39.56 -18.15
C THR A 439 40.81 39.26 -17.40
N SER A 440 41.73 38.53 -18.02
CA SER A 440 43.14 38.56 -17.60
C SER A 440 44.05 38.02 -18.70
N ASP A 441 44.61 38.94 -19.49
CA ASP A 441 45.91 38.89 -20.19
C ASP A 441 45.91 39.99 -21.26
N GLN A 442 46.85 40.93 -21.40
CA GLN A 442 48.24 41.08 -20.96
C GLN A 442 48.63 42.57 -21.11
N PHE A 443 49.59 43.08 -20.31
CA PHE A 443 50.79 43.77 -20.81
C PHE A 443 51.83 44.03 -19.68
N LEU A 444 52.80 43.11 -19.61
CA LEU A 444 54.28 43.24 -19.50
C LEU A 444 55.03 44.12 -18.47
N HIS A 445 55.89 43.40 -17.73
CA HIS A 445 57.33 43.61 -17.42
C HIS A 445 57.86 44.63 -16.37
N ALA A 446 58.47 44.03 -15.32
CA ALA A 446 59.82 44.25 -14.75
C ALA A 446 60.22 45.60 -14.12
N ASN A 447 60.39 45.64 -12.79
CA ASN A 447 61.70 45.54 -12.10
C ASN A 447 61.56 45.76 -10.58
N GLU A 448 62.55 45.21 -9.87
CA GLU A 448 62.88 45.29 -8.44
C GLU A 448 62.65 46.68 -7.81
N ASP A 449 62.15 46.74 -6.57
CA ASP A 449 62.99 47.13 -5.42
C ASP A 449 62.27 47.04 -4.05
N ARG A 450 63.11 47.11 -3.03
CA ARG A 450 63.01 46.70 -1.64
C ARG A 450 62.34 47.74 -0.71
N SER A 451 61.54 47.23 0.23
CA SER A 451 61.38 47.67 1.63
C SER A 451 60.70 49.00 2.04
N THR A 452 59.90 48.84 3.11
CA THR A 452 59.70 49.70 4.31
C THR A 452 58.33 50.39 4.51
N ARG A 453 57.92 50.34 5.80
CA ARG A 453 56.92 51.16 6.53
C ARG A 453 55.44 50.83 6.25
N SER A 454 54.50 50.89 7.20
CA SER A 454 54.47 51.32 8.62
C SER A 454 53.06 50.97 9.14
N ASN A 455 52.93 50.18 10.21
CA ASN A 455 52.52 50.58 11.56
C ASN A 455 51.73 51.89 11.72
N SER A 456 50.52 51.79 12.30
CA SER A 456 50.13 52.25 13.65
C SER A 456 48.59 52.37 13.71
N VAL A 457 47.86 52.05 14.80
CA VAL A 457 48.08 52.36 16.21
C VAL A 457 47.43 51.30 17.13
N SER A 458 48.19 50.93 18.16
CA SER A 458 47.92 50.28 19.47
C SER A 458 46.54 50.50 20.12
N GLY A 459 45.89 49.55 20.82
CA GLY A 459 46.34 48.76 22.00
C GLY A 459 45.70 49.33 23.30
N PRO A 460 45.52 48.60 24.42
CA PRO A 460 46.23 47.39 24.83
C PRO A 460 45.33 46.20 25.30
N ALA A 461 45.98 45.06 25.46
CA ALA A 461 45.45 43.81 26.01
C ALA A 461 45.93 43.57 27.45
N THR A 462 45.21 42.73 28.19
CA THR A 462 45.80 41.83 29.21
C THR A 462 45.13 40.46 29.12
N ALA A 463 45.97 39.43 29.08
CA ALA A 463 45.65 38.01 28.92
C ALA A 463 45.35 37.30 30.25
N HIS A 464 44.55 36.23 30.23
CA HIS A 464 45.01 34.84 30.46
C HIS A 464 43.85 33.86 30.74
N SER A 465 44.04 32.65 30.17
CA SER A 465 43.72 31.32 30.72
C SER A 465 42.31 30.71 30.60
N HIS A 466 42.31 29.54 29.94
CA HIS A 466 41.62 28.28 30.25
C HIS A 466 40.11 28.28 30.55
N ALA A 467 39.31 27.70 29.63
CA ALA A 467 38.31 26.69 29.96
C ALA A 467 37.74 26.01 28.69
N ASN A 468 37.67 24.68 28.70
CA ASN A 468 36.91 23.85 27.77
C ASN A 468 35.40 24.21 27.79
N PRO A 469 34.68 23.92 26.69
CA PRO A 469 33.42 23.21 26.86
C PRO A 469 33.18 22.07 25.85
N ILE A 470 32.98 20.87 26.40
CA ILE A 470 31.85 19.95 26.20
C ILE A 470 31.24 19.92 24.77
N PRO A 471 31.35 18.80 24.04
CA PRO A 471 30.65 18.59 22.79
C PRO A 471 29.22 18.06 23.04
N THR A 472 28.21 18.81 22.59
CA THR A 472 26.86 18.29 22.37
C THR A 472 26.73 17.65 20.97
N PRO A 473 25.90 16.61 20.79
CA PRO A 473 25.99 15.69 19.67
C PRO A 473 25.34 16.24 18.39
N GLY A 474 26.06 16.08 17.30
CA GLY A 474 25.61 16.35 15.94
C GLY A 474 24.47 15.44 15.50
N ARG A 475 23.59 16.07 14.72
CA ARG A 475 22.49 15.51 13.91
C ARG A 475 22.86 14.19 13.22
N ARG A 476 22.01 13.18 13.44
CA ARG A 476 21.88 11.96 12.64
C ARG A 476 21.59 12.30 11.17
N LEU A 477 22.51 11.92 10.29
CA LEU A 477 22.27 11.74 8.86
C LEU A 477 21.59 10.38 8.63
N SER A 478 20.70 10.36 7.64
CA SER A 478 19.80 9.27 7.25
C SER A 478 20.51 8.07 6.61
N TYR A 479 19.88 6.91 6.77
CA TYR A 479 20.29 5.52 6.50
C TYR A 479 20.58 5.15 5.02
N ALA A 480 20.89 6.12 4.14
CA ALA A 480 21.03 5.92 2.70
C ALA A 480 22.49 5.84 2.19
N ALA A 481 23.48 5.71 3.09
CA ALA A 481 24.91 5.76 2.74
C ALA A 481 25.74 4.56 3.24
N ILE A 482 25.15 3.37 3.36
CA ILE A 482 25.87 2.11 3.70
C ILE A 482 25.53 0.98 2.71
N ALA A 483 25.30 1.31 1.44
CA ALA A 483 25.00 0.31 0.40
C ALA A 483 25.81 0.47 -0.89
N ALA A 484 26.95 1.18 -0.86
CA ALA A 484 27.82 1.31 -2.03
C ALA A 484 29.27 1.54 -1.63
N SER A 485 29.98 0.48 -1.20
CA SER A 485 31.45 0.48 -1.18
C SER A 485 32.00 -0.89 -0.82
N LEU A 486 32.04 -1.84 -1.76
CA LEU A 486 33.02 -2.94 -1.74
C LEU A 486 33.31 -3.39 -3.18
N SER A 487 34.34 -2.80 -3.77
CA SER A 487 35.08 -3.38 -4.91
C SER A 487 36.38 -3.96 -4.35
N PRO A 488 36.73 -5.24 -4.63
CA PRO A 488 38.08 -5.74 -4.41
C PRO A 488 38.89 -5.69 -5.72
N SER A 489 40.13 -5.23 -5.63
CA SER A 489 41.15 -5.34 -6.68
C SER A 489 42.36 -6.09 -6.13
N ASN A 490 42.76 -7.15 -6.84
CA ASN A 490 44.10 -7.80 -6.96
C ASN A 490 44.85 -8.20 -5.67
N SER A 491 45.59 -9.32 -5.56
CA SER A 491 46.08 -10.36 -6.47
C SER A 491 46.94 -11.31 -5.60
N THR A 492 46.92 -12.63 -5.82
CA THR A 492 48.11 -13.52 -5.85
C THR A 492 47.74 -14.99 -6.07
N GLU A 493 48.36 -15.55 -7.11
CA GLU A 493 48.89 -16.92 -7.27
C GLU A 493 47.97 -18.16 -7.38
N ILE A 494 48.03 -18.78 -8.57
CA ILE A 494 47.74 -20.19 -8.87
C ILE A 494 49.04 -20.82 -9.38
N PRO A 495 49.36 -22.09 -9.07
CA PRO A 495 50.26 -22.90 -9.89
C PRO A 495 49.48 -23.90 -10.78
N HIS A 496 49.74 -23.77 -12.10
CA HIS A 496 49.89 -24.79 -13.15
C HIS A 496 49.04 -26.07 -13.21
N GLN A 497 48.38 -26.26 -14.37
CA GLN A 497 48.55 -27.37 -15.33
C GLN A 497 47.69 -27.07 -16.59
N GLN A 498 48.29 -26.61 -17.70
CA GLN A 498 48.60 -27.37 -18.93
C GLN A 498 47.43 -28.18 -19.54
N GLN A 499 46.89 -27.71 -20.67
CA GLN A 499 46.97 -28.42 -21.95
C GLN A 499 46.54 -27.52 -23.12
N ASP A 500 47.35 -27.63 -24.17
CA ASP A 500 47.24 -27.01 -25.49
C ASP A 500 45.98 -27.44 -26.25
N ASP A 501 45.48 -26.57 -27.12
CA ASP A 501 45.36 -26.87 -28.56
C ASP A 501 44.98 -25.61 -29.33
N SER A 502 45.86 -25.24 -30.27
CA SER A 502 45.71 -24.16 -31.25
C SER A 502 45.77 -24.80 -32.64
N MET A 503 44.85 -24.48 -33.56
CA MET A 503 45.09 -24.40 -35.01
C MET A 503 43.98 -23.57 -35.70
N ASP A 504 44.25 -22.27 -35.87
CA ASP A 504 44.52 -21.58 -37.14
C ASP A 504 43.83 -21.99 -38.47
N VAL A 505 43.51 -20.95 -39.28
CA VAL A 505 43.66 -20.82 -40.76
C VAL A 505 42.41 -20.91 -41.69
N ASP A 506 42.06 -19.73 -42.24
CA ASP A 506 41.72 -19.41 -43.66
C ASP A 506 40.39 -19.90 -44.30
N ASN A 507 39.75 -19.27 -45.31
CA ASN A 507 39.96 -18.11 -46.18
C ASN A 507 38.72 -17.97 -47.13
N GLU A 508 38.36 -16.73 -47.52
CA GLU A 508 37.63 -16.23 -48.72
C GLU A 508 36.36 -16.96 -49.27
N THR A 509 35.30 -16.32 -49.82
CA THR A 509 35.26 -15.23 -50.83
C THR A 509 33.82 -14.68 -51.06
N SER A 510 33.71 -13.35 -51.17
CA SER A 510 32.91 -12.48 -52.09
C SER A 510 31.43 -12.73 -52.47
N SER A 511 30.57 -11.72 -52.24
CA SER A 511 30.02 -10.78 -53.28
C SER A 511 28.82 -9.94 -52.74
N ASN A 512 28.94 -8.59 -52.62
CA ASN A 512 28.36 -7.52 -53.50
C ASN A 512 26.81 -7.41 -53.47
N TYR A 513 26.08 -6.29 -53.26
CA TYR A 513 26.31 -4.84 -53.33
C TYR A 513 25.20 -4.04 -52.57
N LYS A 514 25.62 -2.89 -52.00
CA LYS A 514 25.00 -1.52 -51.98
C LYS A 514 23.60 -1.25 -51.40
N THR A 515 23.64 -0.43 -50.35
CA THR A 515 22.64 0.56 -49.90
C THR A 515 22.54 1.77 -50.85
N PRO A 516 21.43 2.54 -50.79
CA PRO A 516 21.54 3.98 -50.95
C PRO A 516 20.74 4.79 -49.91
N ASP A 517 21.36 5.90 -49.53
CA ASP A 517 20.89 6.96 -48.66
C ASP A 517 19.90 7.93 -49.35
N SER A 518 19.02 8.49 -48.52
CA SER A 518 18.33 9.79 -48.55
C SER A 518 18.44 10.72 -49.79
N THR A 519 17.29 11.19 -50.32
CA THR A 519 16.91 12.63 -50.31
C THR A 519 15.52 12.95 -50.92
N ALA A 520 14.74 13.72 -50.16
CA ALA A 520 13.86 14.86 -50.50
C ALA A 520 12.63 14.77 -51.46
N TRP A 521 11.46 15.21 -50.96
CA TRP A 521 10.53 16.06 -51.72
C TRP A 521 9.85 17.15 -50.85
N SER A 522 10.27 18.39 -51.12
CA SER A 522 9.65 19.74 -51.08
C SER A 522 8.13 19.85 -50.82
N ARG A 523 7.55 20.77 -50.01
CA ARG A 523 7.46 22.27 -49.99
C ARG A 523 5.96 22.68 -50.02
N ARG A 524 5.58 23.70 -49.23
CA ARG A 524 4.44 24.61 -49.48
C ARG A 524 4.97 26.03 -49.76
N PRO A 525 4.24 26.89 -50.49
CA PRO A 525 4.77 28.12 -51.06
C PRO A 525 4.48 29.37 -50.22
N SER A 526 5.39 30.34 -50.26
CA SER A 526 5.11 31.74 -49.91
C SER A 526 5.68 32.65 -51.00
N THR A 527 4.81 33.47 -51.55
CA THR A 527 5.07 34.50 -52.55
C THR A 527 5.74 35.72 -51.91
N THR A 528 6.70 36.30 -52.62
CA THR A 528 7.21 37.67 -52.42
C THR A 528 7.03 38.45 -53.72
N PRO A 529 6.92 39.78 -53.66
CA PRO A 529 7.50 40.62 -54.69
C PRO A 529 8.57 41.57 -54.11
N SER A 530 9.78 41.37 -54.62
CA SER A 530 10.71 42.37 -55.19
C SER A 530 10.72 43.80 -54.65
N ASN A 531 11.89 44.26 -54.17
CA ASN A 531 12.70 45.23 -54.91
C ASN A 531 14.12 45.40 -54.34
N VAL A 532 15.04 45.63 -55.26
CA VAL A 532 16.49 45.81 -55.11
C VAL A 532 16.80 47.31 -54.98
N LEU A 533 17.68 47.71 -54.06
CA LEU A 533 18.94 48.45 -54.31
C LEU A 533 19.51 49.13 -53.04
N ASN A 534 20.83 48.95 -52.90
CA ASN A 534 21.86 49.79 -52.27
C ASN A 534 22.07 49.77 -50.74
N GLY A 535 23.20 49.18 -50.34
CA GLY A 535 24.42 49.96 -50.09
C GLY A 535 24.62 50.57 -48.69
N ASP A 536 25.45 49.88 -47.91
CA ASP A 536 26.39 50.37 -46.91
C ASP A 536 25.94 50.87 -45.52
N HIS A 537 26.83 50.51 -44.57
CA HIS A 537 27.09 51.05 -43.23
C HIS A 537 26.53 50.34 -41.97
N LEU A 538 27.46 49.56 -41.41
CA LEU A 538 27.72 49.16 -40.02
C LEU A 538 27.10 49.98 -38.87
N SER A 539 26.76 49.19 -37.83
CA SER A 539 26.74 49.47 -36.38
C SER A 539 25.43 49.94 -35.73
N ALA A 540 24.72 49.00 -35.09
CA ALA A 540 24.26 49.04 -33.69
C ALA A 540 23.00 48.18 -33.48
N ALA A 541 23.17 46.92 -33.05
CA ALA A 541 22.11 46.16 -32.38
C ALA A 541 22.71 44.95 -31.65
N VAL A 542 23.24 45.18 -30.45
CA VAL A 542 23.50 44.12 -29.48
C VAL A 542 22.98 44.63 -28.15
N ASN A 543 21.68 44.42 -27.86
CA ASN A 543 21.05 44.50 -26.52
C ASN A 543 19.51 44.28 -26.54
N GLU A 544 18.97 43.33 -27.32
CA GLU A 544 17.51 43.05 -27.30
C GLU A 544 17.10 41.62 -26.88
N GLU A 545 18.03 40.70 -26.61
CA GLU A 545 17.64 39.30 -26.31
C GLU A 545 17.38 38.99 -24.81
N ASN A 546 17.67 39.91 -23.88
CA ASN A 546 17.52 39.64 -22.43
C ASN A 546 16.21 40.21 -21.83
N SER A 547 15.53 41.15 -22.50
CA SER A 547 14.29 41.78 -22.01
C SER A 547 13.04 40.95 -22.34
N THR A 548 12.97 40.36 -23.54
CA THR A 548 11.86 39.54 -24.07
C THR A 548 11.56 38.32 -23.23
N SER A 549 12.59 37.71 -22.63
CA SER A 549 12.36 36.52 -21.80
C SER A 549 11.66 36.89 -20.48
N SER A 550 12.02 37.98 -19.81
CA SER A 550 11.46 38.34 -18.47
C SER A 550 9.95 38.57 -18.49
N THR A 551 9.45 39.10 -19.60
CA THR A 551 8.04 39.24 -19.93
C THR A 551 7.31 37.89 -20.06
N GLU A 552 7.91 36.89 -20.71
CA GLU A 552 7.24 35.59 -20.95
C GLU A 552 6.84 34.84 -19.66
N VAL A 553 7.68 34.86 -18.62
CA VAL A 553 7.37 34.17 -17.35
C VAL A 553 6.29 34.92 -16.56
N ALA A 554 6.33 36.25 -16.58
CA ALA A 554 5.29 37.08 -15.99
C ALA A 554 3.96 36.91 -16.74
N ASP A 555 4.02 36.77 -18.06
CA ASP A 555 2.86 36.52 -18.92
C ASP A 555 2.28 35.11 -18.71
N SER A 556 3.11 34.08 -18.54
CA SER A 556 2.66 32.73 -18.18
C SER A 556 1.94 32.70 -16.83
N LEU A 557 2.49 33.32 -15.79
CA LEU A 557 1.84 33.38 -14.47
C LEU A 557 0.51 34.14 -14.54
N LYS A 558 0.48 35.26 -15.28
CA LYS A 558 -0.74 36.03 -15.52
C LYS A 558 -1.81 35.19 -16.22
N LEU A 559 -1.43 34.35 -17.17
CA LEU A 559 -2.35 33.43 -17.85
C LEU A 559 -2.93 32.40 -16.86
N VAL A 560 -2.10 31.83 -15.98
CA VAL A 560 -2.57 30.90 -14.93
C VAL A 560 -3.56 31.58 -13.98
N MET A 561 -3.24 32.79 -13.51
CA MET A 561 -4.11 33.55 -12.62
C MET A 561 -5.45 33.91 -13.29
N GLN A 562 -5.41 34.35 -14.56
CA GLN A 562 -6.63 34.65 -15.31
C GLN A 562 -7.50 33.40 -15.50
N TYR A 563 -6.89 32.26 -15.80
CA TYR A 563 -7.63 31.00 -15.91
C TYR A 563 -8.23 30.57 -14.56
N GLY A 564 -7.46 30.64 -13.47
CA GLY A 564 -7.93 30.36 -12.12
C GLY A 564 -9.11 31.25 -11.70
N GLN A 565 -9.07 32.55 -12.01
CA GLN A 565 -10.17 33.48 -11.72
C GLN A 565 -11.45 33.12 -12.49
N ARG A 566 -11.34 32.77 -13.78
CA ARG A 566 -12.48 32.31 -14.57
C ARG A 566 -13.07 31.03 -13.98
N LEU A 567 -12.22 30.07 -13.61
CA LEU A 567 -12.63 28.81 -13.02
C LEU A 567 -13.34 29.02 -11.67
N GLN A 568 -12.81 29.92 -10.83
CA GLN A 568 -13.46 30.28 -9.57
C GLN A 568 -14.84 30.91 -9.78
N ASN A 569 -14.97 31.83 -10.73
CA ASN A 569 -16.23 32.50 -11.03
C ASN A 569 -17.29 31.53 -11.58
N GLU A 570 -16.86 30.57 -12.41
CA GLU A 570 -17.73 29.57 -13.01
C GLU A 570 -18.35 28.63 -11.96
N TYR A 571 -17.54 28.18 -10.98
CA TYR A 571 -17.96 27.20 -9.96
C TYR A 571 -18.22 27.83 -8.58
N GLN A 572 -18.35 29.16 -8.48
CA GLN A 572 -18.49 29.87 -7.20
C GLN A 572 -19.68 29.40 -6.35
N ASN A 573 -20.78 28.98 -7.01
CA ASN A 573 -22.05 28.61 -6.39
C ASN A 573 -22.24 27.09 -6.24
N ASP A 574 -21.23 26.29 -6.62
CA ASP A 574 -21.31 24.83 -6.61
C ASP A 574 -21.14 24.24 -5.20
N THR A 575 -21.14 22.91 -5.10
CA THR A 575 -21.04 22.14 -3.86
C THR A 575 -19.78 22.43 -3.06
N GLN A 576 -19.83 22.14 -1.75
CA GLN A 576 -18.67 22.26 -0.87
C GLN A 576 -17.50 21.38 -1.32
N LYS A 577 -17.78 20.21 -1.93
CA LYS A 577 -16.78 19.31 -2.53
C LYS A 577 -16.03 20.02 -3.66
N THR A 578 -16.74 20.68 -4.58
CA THR A 578 -16.14 21.47 -5.67
C THR A 578 -15.25 22.59 -5.13
N ARG A 579 -15.76 23.37 -4.17
CA ARG A 579 -14.98 24.46 -3.56
C ARG A 579 -13.69 23.96 -2.91
N SER A 580 -13.74 22.82 -2.21
CA SER A 580 -12.54 22.21 -1.62
C SER A 580 -11.52 21.79 -2.67
N LYS A 581 -11.95 21.18 -3.79
CA LYS A 581 -11.05 20.81 -4.90
C LYS A 581 -10.36 22.05 -5.49
N LEU A 582 -11.11 23.14 -5.68
CA LEU A 582 -10.58 24.41 -6.21
C LEU A 582 -9.56 25.06 -5.26
N VAL A 583 -9.87 25.10 -3.96
CA VAL A 583 -8.93 25.62 -2.94
C VAL A 583 -7.63 24.83 -2.94
N ASP A 584 -7.72 23.50 -3.06
CA ASP A 584 -6.55 22.61 -3.12
C ASP A 584 -5.64 22.93 -4.31
N ILE A 585 -6.18 23.10 -5.52
CA ILE A 585 -5.36 23.44 -6.70
C ILE A 585 -4.84 24.88 -6.64
N PHE A 586 -5.64 25.85 -6.17
CA PHE A 586 -5.22 27.24 -6.09
C PHE A 586 -4.15 27.47 -5.02
N SER A 587 -4.10 26.62 -4.00
CA SER A 587 -3.04 26.66 -2.98
C SER A 587 -1.63 26.51 -3.59
N LEU A 588 -1.50 25.94 -4.79
CA LEU A 588 -0.22 25.85 -5.51
C LEU A 588 0.35 27.22 -5.88
N LEU A 589 -0.50 28.24 -6.09
CA LEU A 589 -0.06 29.63 -6.38
C LEU A 589 0.61 30.31 -5.19
N ALA A 590 0.36 29.83 -3.96
CA ALA A 590 0.94 30.42 -2.75
C ALA A 590 2.44 30.10 -2.59
N TYR A 591 2.99 29.23 -3.44
CA TYR A 591 4.37 28.75 -3.36
C TYR A 591 5.17 29.16 -4.59
N SER A 592 6.36 29.72 -4.36
CA SER A 592 7.30 30.10 -5.42
C SER A 592 7.76 28.90 -6.27
N ASP A 593 7.84 27.71 -5.64
CA ASP A 593 7.95 26.41 -6.32
C ASP A 593 6.72 25.57 -5.96
N PRO A 594 5.79 25.32 -6.89
CA PRO A 594 4.59 24.52 -6.65
C PRO A 594 4.87 23.10 -6.12
N TYR A 595 6.05 22.53 -6.40
CA TYR A 595 6.47 21.23 -5.88
C TYR A 595 6.85 21.25 -4.39
N SER A 596 7.04 22.43 -3.80
CA SER A 596 7.23 22.61 -2.35
C SER A 596 5.92 22.71 -1.57
N SER A 597 4.77 22.78 -2.27
CA SER A 597 3.46 22.86 -1.65
C SER A 597 3.12 21.56 -0.90
N PRO A 598 2.41 21.62 0.24
CA PRO A 598 1.75 20.45 0.83
C PRO A 598 0.83 19.69 -0.16
N LYS A 599 0.39 20.38 -1.22
CA LYS A 599 -0.42 19.82 -2.31
C LYS A 599 0.40 19.42 -3.55
N ALA A 600 1.73 19.30 -3.45
CA ALA A 600 2.60 18.88 -4.56
C ALA A 600 2.25 17.50 -5.15
N HIS A 601 1.56 16.64 -4.38
CA HIS A 601 1.03 15.39 -4.90
C HIS A 601 0.05 15.56 -6.08
N LEU A 602 -0.58 16.73 -6.22
CA LEU A 602 -1.45 17.08 -7.36
C LEU A 602 -0.66 17.21 -8.67
N LEU A 603 0.64 17.53 -8.59
CA LEU A 603 1.55 17.65 -9.74
C LEU A 603 2.21 16.32 -10.10
N LYS A 604 1.80 15.18 -9.53
CA LYS A 604 2.33 13.87 -9.93
C LYS A 604 1.75 13.43 -11.26
N ILE A 605 2.57 12.79 -12.09
CA ILE A 605 2.15 12.21 -13.38
C ILE A 605 1.02 11.19 -13.19
N SER A 606 0.99 10.47 -12.06
CA SER A 606 -0.09 9.55 -11.71
C SER A 606 -1.49 10.18 -11.67
N ARG A 607 -1.59 11.50 -11.49
CA ARG A 607 -2.88 12.21 -11.56
C ARG A 607 -3.40 12.34 -12.99
N ARG A 608 -2.51 12.44 -13.99
CA ARG A 608 -2.90 12.40 -15.40
C ARG A 608 -3.49 11.03 -15.75
N ASP A 609 -2.88 9.97 -15.24
CA ASP A 609 -3.37 8.60 -15.45
C ASP A 609 -4.75 8.38 -14.81
N ALA A 610 -4.93 8.81 -13.56
CA ALA A 610 -6.23 8.76 -12.89
C ALA A 610 -7.31 9.54 -13.67
N LEU A 611 -7.00 10.77 -14.11
CA LEU A 611 -7.93 11.58 -14.91
C LEU A 611 -8.26 10.90 -16.25
N ALA A 612 -7.27 10.32 -16.93
CA ALA A 612 -7.49 9.60 -18.18
C ALA A 612 -8.37 8.35 -17.98
N THR A 613 -8.20 7.63 -16.86
CA THR A 613 -9.06 6.49 -16.48
C THR A 613 -10.48 6.94 -16.19
N ASP A 614 -10.68 8.04 -15.45
CA ASP A 614 -12.01 8.60 -15.16
C ASP A 614 -12.74 9.03 -16.44
N VAL A 615 -12.02 9.68 -17.38
CA VAL A 615 -12.55 10.07 -18.70
C VAL A 615 -12.95 8.84 -19.50
N ASN A 616 -12.08 7.82 -19.57
CA ASN A 616 -12.39 6.58 -20.28
C ASN A 616 -13.60 5.87 -19.69
N ALA A 617 -13.70 5.79 -18.36
CA ALA A 617 -14.84 5.20 -17.66
C ALA A 617 -16.15 5.97 -17.97
N ALA A 618 -16.11 7.30 -18.03
CA ALA A 618 -17.27 8.11 -18.37
C ALA A 618 -17.70 7.95 -19.83
N ILE A 619 -16.77 7.89 -20.77
CA ILE A 619 -17.06 7.62 -22.19
C ILE A 619 -17.74 6.24 -22.33
N LEU A 620 -17.19 5.21 -21.66
CA LEU A 620 -17.75 3.87 -21.69
C LEU A 620 -19.15 3.83 -21.05
N ALA A 621 -19.35 4.50 -19.92
CA ALA A 621 -20.67 4.62 -19.27
C ALA A 621 -21.71 5.24 -20.20
N PHE A 622 -21.35 6.34 -20.87
CA PHE A 622 -22.21 7.05 -21.82
C PHE A 622 -22.60 6.17 -23.02
N GLN A 623 -21.72 5.26 -23.41
CA GLN A 623 -21.98 4.26 -24.45
C GLN A 623 -22.71 3.00 -23.94
N ASN A 624 -23.16 2.97 -22.68
CA ASN A 624 -23.74 1.80 -22.00
C ASN A 624 -22.79 0.59 -21.95
N ARG A 625 -21.48 0.84 -21.90
CA ARG A 625 -20.43 -0.18 -21.71
C ARG A 625 -19.96 -0.19 -20.24
N PRO A 626 -19.38 -1.31 -19.76
CA PRO A 626 -18.85 -1.39 -18.41
C PRO A 626 -17.77 -0.34 -18.14
N GLU A 627 -17.96 0.42 -17.07
CA GLU A 627 -17.01 1.49 -16.66
C GLU A 627 -15.67 0.94 -16.18
N MET A 628 -15.68 -0.30 -15.67
CA MET A 628 -14.51 -0.99 -15.17
C MET A 628 -14.29 -2.29 -15.95
N PRO A 629 -13.03 -2.68 -16.21
CA PRO A 629 -12.71 -3.97 -16.77
C PRO A 629 -13.15 -5.12 -15.86
N ALA A 630 -13.47 -6.28 -16.47
CA ALA A 630 -13.84 -7.48 -15.72
C ALA A 630 -12.74 -7.93 -14.74
N MET A 631 -11.47 -7.83 -15.15
CA MET A 631 -10.31 -8.16 -14.32
C MET A 631 -10.24 -7.28 -13.06
N GLU A 632 -10.41 -5.96 -13.20
CA GLU A 632 -10.42 -5.05 -12.06
C GLU A 632 -11.61 -5.33 -11.13
N ARG A 633 -12.78 -5.62 -11.70
CA ARG A 633 -13.96 -6.00 -10.92
C ARG A 633 -13.71 -7.27 -10.10
N ILE A 634 -13.12 -8.31 -10.70
CA ILE A 634 -12.77 -9.56 -10.00
C ILE A 634 -11.75 -9.27 -8.89
N TYR A 635 -10.71 -8.49 -9.18
CA TYR A 635 -9.71 -8.10 -8.17
C TYR A 635 -10.35 -7.40 -6.96
N ARG A 636 -11.23 -6.43 -7.20
CA ARG A 636 -11.98 -5.74 -6.13
C ARG A 636 -12.91 -6.69 -5.37
N GLN A 637 -13.57 -7.62 -6.06
CA GLN A 637 -14.41 -8.64 -5.42
C GLN A 637 -13.59 -9.58 -4.53
N ILE A 638 -12.38 -9.96 -4.94
CA ILE A 638 -11.48 -10.81 -4.13
C ILE A 638 -11.04 -10.07 -2.86
N ILE A 639 -10.65 -8.79 -2.98
CA ILE A 639 -10.31 -7.95 -1.83
C ILE A 639 -11.49 -7.87 -0.85
N LEU A 640 -12.68 -7.57 -1.36
CA LEU A 640 -13.88 -7.45 -0.52
C LEU A 640 -14.24 -8.79 0.14
N CYS A 641 -14.25 -9.88 -0.63
CA CYS A 641 -14.55 -11.22 -0.12
C CYS A 641 -13.58 -11.63 1.01
N ASN A 642 -12.28 -11.43 0.81
CA ASN A 642 -11.28 -11.73 1.82
C ASN A 642 -11.44 -10.85 3.07
N LYS A 643 -11.79 -9.57 2.89
CA LYS A 643 -12.09 -8.65 3.99
C LYS A 643 -13.32 -9.10 4.79
N GLU A 644 -14.42 -9.46 4.12
CA GLU A 644 -15.64 -9.96 4.76
C GLU A 644 -15.38 -11.26 5.53
N LEU A 645 -14.63 -12.20 4.95
CA LEU A 645 -14.22 -13.42 5.66
C LEU A 645 -13.35 -13.11 6.88
N ALA A 646 -12.39 -12.20 6.76
CA ALA A 646 -11.58 -11.77 7.89
C ALA A 646 -12.45 -11.12 8.97
N PHE A 647 -13.41 -10.27 8.58
CA PHE A 647 -14.36 -9.62 9.46
C PHE A 647 -15.20 -10.63 10.26
N GLU A 648 -15.74 -11.65 9.60
CA GLU A 648 -16.49 -12.76 10.24
C GLU A 648 -15.61 -13.65 11.14
N GLY A 649 -14.29 -13.45 11.14
CA GLY A 649 -13.35 -14.14 12.02
C GLY A 649 -12.76 -15.42 11.42
N TYR A 650 -12.82 -15.61 10.10
CA TYR A 650 -12.08 -16.68 9.43
C TYR A 650 -10.57 -16.37 9.48
N GLY A 651 -9.85 -17.04 10.39
CA GLY A 651 -8.44 -16.74 10.65
C GLY A 651 -7.52 -16.85 9.43
N LYS A 652 -7.83 -17.75 8.49
CA LYS A 652 -7.10 -17.87 7.21
C LYS A 652 -7.17 -16.59 6.36
N ALA A 653 -8.36 -16.01 6.22
CA ALA A 653 -8.55 -14.76 5.49
C ALA A 653 -7.84 -13.59 6.20
N ALA A 654 -7.88 -13.56 7.52
CA ALA A 654 -7.18 -12.55 8.32
C ALA A 654 -5.65 -12.55 8.10
N LEU A 655 -5.06 -13.72 7.83
CA LEU A 655 -3.64 -13.85 7.55
C LEU A 655 -3.25 -13.24 6.20
N ILE A 656 -4.11 -13.17 5.20
CA ILE A 656 -3.74 -12.67 3.86
C ILE A 656 -4.18 -11.22 3.68
N ASN A 657 -3.22 -10.35 3.40
CA ASN A 657 -3.49 -9.02 2.86
C ASN A 657 -3.16 -9.02 1.37
N ILE A 658 -4.20 -9.05 0.52
CA ILE A 658 -4.07 -9.14 -0.94
C ILE A 658 -3.31 -7.95 -1.53
N ASP A 659 -3.53 -6.74 -0.99
CA ASP A 659 -2.82 -5.55 -1.47
C ASP A 659 -1.30 -5.67 -1.26
N ASP A 660 -0.90 -6.19 -0.09
CA ASP A 660 0.52 -6.37 0.24
C ASP A 660 1.13 -7.51 -0.58
N TYR A 661 0.37 -8.57 -0.84
CA TYR A 661 0.80 -9.68 -1.69
C TYR A 661 1.15 -9.19 -3.09
N CYS A 662 0.22 -8.49 -3.75
CA CYS A 662 0.44 -7.94 -5.08
C CYS A 662 1.57 -6.91 -5.12
N ALA A 663 1.75 -6.10 -4.07
CA ALA A 663 2.83 -5.10 -4.01
C ALA A 663 4.23 -5.72 -3.85
N ASN A 664 4.37 -6.75 -3.02
CA ASN A 664 5.67 -7.38 -2.75
C ASN A 664 6.19 -8.23 -3.93
N ASP A 665 5.30 -8.80 -4.74
CA ASP A 665 5.69 -9.55 -5.93
C ASP A 665 6.18 -8.62 -7.06
N LEU A 666 5.66 -7.39 -7.15
CA LEU A 666 6.17 -6.37 -8.08
C LEU A 666 7.59 -5.93 -7.73
N GLU A 667 7.93 -5.82 -6.44
CA GLU A 667 9.30 -5.50 -6.01
C GLU A 667 10.27 -6.65 -6.34
N LYS A 668 9.88 -7.91 -6.12
CA LYS A 668 10.69 -9.08 -6.49
C LYS A 668 10.90 -9.20 -8.00
N SER A 669 9.89 -8.92 -8.82
CA SER A 669 10.03 -8.94 -10.29
C SER A 669 10.94 -7.80 -10.80
N SER A 670 10.96 -6.66 -10.12
CA SER A 670 11.84 -5.54 -10.47
C SER A 670 13.32 -5.78 -10.08
N ALA A 671 13.58 -6.61 -9.08
CA ALA A 671 14.92 -7.00 -8.65
C ALA A 671 15.52 -8.17 -9.48
N SER A 672 14.68 -8.93 -10.19
CA SER A 672 15.10 -10.10 -10.98
C SER A 672 15.27 -9.82 -12.48
N SER A 673 15.62 -8.58 -12.89
CA SER A 673 15.87 -8.23 -14.29
C SER A 673 17.19 -8.81 -14.84
N ASN A 674 17.48 -10.07 -14.53
CA ASN A 674 18.39 -10.94 -15.25
C ASN A 674 17.80 -12.35 -15.27
N SER A 675 17.55 -12.85 -16.49
CA SER A 675 17.06 -14.18 -16.89
C SER A 675 15.54 -14.37 -17.06
N ASN A 676 15.19 -14.74 -18.29
CA ASN A 676 13.85 -15.01 -18.83
C ASN A 676 13.24 -16.31 -18.27
N SER A 677 12.65 -16.29 -17.06
CA SER A 677 11.83 -17.44 -16.63
C SER A 677 10.63 -17.16 -15.74
N ASN A 678 10.36 -15.92 -15.31
CA ASN A 678 9.39 -15.70 -14.21
C ASN A 678 8.07 -15.01 -14.62
N VAL A 679 7.67 -15.05 -15.88
CA VAL A 679 6.35 -14.50 -16.29
C VAL A 679 5.20 -15.47 -15.96
N GLU A 680 5.49 -16.75 -15.72
CA GLU A 680 4.46 -17.78 -15.46
C GLU A 680 3.84 -17.72 -14.05
N SER A 681 4.53 -17.15 -13.04
CA SER A 681 3.99 -17.11 -11.67
C SER A 681 3.00 -15.96 -11.40
N MET A 682 2.73 -15.11 -12.40
CA MET A 682 1.81 -13.97 -12.26
C MET A 682 0.35 -14.31 -12.62
N ILE A 683 0.10 -15.49 -13.20
CA ILE A 683 -1.19 -15.86 -13.81
C ILE A 683 -1.75 -17.22 -13.34
N SER A 684 -0.98 -18.02 -12.60
CA SER A 684 -1.50 -19.21 -11.89
C SER A 684 -1.90 -18.87 -10.47
#